data_AF-A0A1D2I7W7-F1
#
_entry.id   AF-A0A1D2I7W7-F1
#
_cell.length_a   1.000
_cell.length_b   1.000
_cell.length_c   1.000
_cell.angle_alpha   90.00
_cell.angle_beta   90.00
_cell.angle_gamma   90.00
#
_symmetry.space_group_name_H-M   'P 1'
#
loop_
_entity.id
_entity.type
_entity.pdbx_description
1 polymer ?
#
loop_
_entity_poly.entity_id
_entity_poly.type
_entity_poly.pdbx_seq_one_letter_code
_entity_poly.pdbx_strand_id
1 'polypeptide(L)'
;MLAGDAGKDLVEVLTELDEDLARQEAAVRDRRARLRALPETEGGLTTEGPASPELAALFREVADLSDSPMAARDREVLALIETAAPPERRERLMGLPAGFMKVPGGVERVLSAYALLDELADAEPDDPVWRRPPASSPGVCPPACSRRGPRSTRTTASCMPCTRTSPRPRRRRRRSAGPCGSRHGGADGTDGMTGGVRIGRALVRHELRLAVSLVLWLARRTRGTADGTPFGYARGQGAVMFGFAFVCVVETVALSVLLLDWPAVHAVVLFLDVYTVVFVVALHAANVVRPHVLDPDSGTLRIRRAVHVDLRIPLERIASVRRELRMSHEPAAGELNVEAGSQTTVTRELTEPVTHVTLFGRRRDVRVVRFHADESDALVRAPARGGGPLGRRARHRTLTAELYREEYRVLVLLPPSEGKAASGRGAPLKPGSLSLPGLAGAREAVLAELVDLCAADEDKAREVLGLSEGLRGEVAKNLELRTAGARPAGEIYTGVLYDALDLASLDAAAKRGAARSLLVFSGLWGAVRVTDRIPSYRCSMGVRLPGLGALGAYWRTPMASVLPEAAGSGLVLDLRSAAYATAWKPKGEVAARTATVRVLHAPTRKVVSHFNKATKGRIVRSLLTDGAAPKDPAALVEALRDLGYVVEAQAPARAGTPWALDVLVDEVH
;
A
#
# COMPACT_ATOMS: atom_id res chain seq x y z
N MET A 1 -20.63 54.31 14.87
CA MET A 1 -20.73 53.07 15.67
C MET A 1 -20.04 51.85 15.03
N LEU A 2 -19.55 51.91 13.78
CA LEU A 2 -18.92 50.77 13.08
C LEU A 2 -17.38 50.68 13.18
N ALA A 3 -16.70 51.67 13.75
CA ALA A 3 -15.24 51.62 13.96
C ALA A 3 -14.85 50.94 15.29
N GLY A 4 -15.80 50.82 16.23
CA GLY A 4 -15.57 50.18 17.53
C GLY A 4 -15.54 48.65 17.46
N ASP A 5 -16.35 48.04 16.58
CA ASP A 5 -16.44 46.58 16.44
C ASP A 5 -15.22 45.97 15.77
N ALA A 6 -14.67 46.59 14.72
CA ALA A 6 -13.46 46.09 14.06
C ALA A 6 -12.21 46.18 14.96
N GLY A 7 -12.15 47.19 15.84
CA GLY A 7 -11.09 47.32 16.84
C GLY A 7 -11.22 46.30 17.98
N LYS A 8 -12.46 46.00 18.40
CA LYS A 8 -12.73 44.95 19.39
C LYS A 8 -12.39 43.55 18.85
N ASP A 9 -12.76 43.27 17.60
CA ASP A 9 -12.48 41.99 16.90
C ASP A 9 -10.96 41.79 16.72
N LEU A 10 -10.21 42.87 16.42
CA LEU A 10 -8.74 42.78 16.35
C LEU A 10 -8.09 42.58 17.72
N VAL A 11 -8.56 43.26 18.76
CA VAL A 11 -8.04 43.08 20.12
C VAL A 11 -8.35 41.67 20.62
N GLU A 12 -9.55 41.14 20.35
CA GLU A 12 -9.95 39.77 20.71
C GLU A 12 -9.10 38.72 19.97
N VAL A 13 -8.88 38.91 18.66
CA VAL A 13 -7.99 38.04 17.86
C VAL A 13 -6.54 38.11 18.32
N LEU A 14 -6.04 39.29 18.70
CA LEU A 14 -4.68 39.44 19.21
C LEU A 14 -4.53 38.83 20.61
N THR A 15 -5.55 38.91 21.46
CA THR A 15 -5.58 38.23 22.77
C THR A 15 -5.62 36.71 22.59
N GLU A 16 -6.45 36.20 21.67
CA GLU A 16 -6.52 34.76 21.39
C GLU A 16 -5.21 34.23 20.80
N LEU A 17 -4.56 35.00 19.91
CA LEU A 17 -3.23 34.71 19.38
C LEU A 17 -2.15 34.71 20.47
N ASP A 18 -2.20 35.65 21.42
CA ASP A 18 -1.26 35.72 22.55
C ASP A 18 -1.45 34.52 23.50
N GLU A 19 -2.69 34.11 23.75
CA GLU A 19 -3.00 32.91 24.51
C GLU A 19 -2.52 31.63 23.80
N ASP A 20 -2.68 31.55 22.47
CA ASP A 20 -2.17 30.43 21.68
C ASP A 20 -0.63 30.40 21.65
N LEU A 21 0.01 31.56 21.54
CA LEU A 21 1.45 31.68 21.60
C LEU A 21 1.96 31.24 22.99
N ALA A 22 1.27 31.64 24.07
CA ALA A 22 1.59 31.21 25.43
C ALA A 22 1.41 29.69 25.62
N ARG A 23 0.37 29.08 25.02
CA ARG A 23 0.18 27.62 24.98
C ARG A 23 1.31 26.92 24.23
N GLN A 24 1.72 27.44 23.07
CA GLN A 24 2.83 26.91 22.29
C GLN A 24 4.16 27.03 23.04
N GLU A 25 4.42 28.17 23.68
CA GLU A 25 5.58 28.37 24.53
C GLU A 25 5.58 27.40 25.71
N ALA A 26 4.45 27.17 26.36
CA ALA A 26 4.32 26.19 27.44
C ALA A 26 4.61 24.77 26.95
N ALA A 27 4.10 24.39 25.78
CA ALA A 27 4.36 23.08 25.17
C ALA A 27 5.84 22.91 24.78
N VAL A 28 6.47 23.95 24.24
CA VAL A 28 7.91 23.96 23.94
C VAL A 28 8.73 23.91 25.23
N ARG A 29 8.30 24.62 26.29
CA ARG A 29 8.94 24.61 27.60
C ARG A 29 8.84 23.23 28.26
N ASP A 30 7.70 22.55 28.15
CA ASP A 30 7.50 21.18 28.63
C ASP A 30 8.35 20.17 27.84
N ARG A 31 8.37 20.26 26.51
CA ARG A 31 9.26 19.44 25.67
C ARG A 31 10.73 19.69 25.99
N ARG A 32 11.12 20.95 26.21
CA ARG A 32 12.48 21.30 26.64
C ARG A 32 12.79 20.80 28.05
N ALA A 33 11.83 20.82 28.97
CA ALA A 33 11.99 20.25 30.30
C ALA A 33 12.18 18.72 30.24
N ARG A 34 11.38 18.02 29.41
CA ARG A 34 11.57 16.60 29.13
C ARG A 34 12.93 16.32 28.48
N LEU A 35 13.32 17.12 27.48
CA LEU A 35 14.65 17.04 26.85
C LEU A 35 15.79 17.33 27.82
N ARG A 36 15.60 18.20 28.81
CA ARG A 36 16.56 18.49 29.89
C ARG A 36 16.58 17.43 30.99
N ALA A 37 15.53 16.62 31.11
CA ALA A 37 15.47 15.49 32.04
C ALA A 37 16.10 14.21 31.45
N LEU A 38 16.19 14.10 30.12
CA LEU A 38 16.82 12.96 29.44
C LEU A 38 18.32 12.75 29.76
N PRO A 39 19.14 13.79 30.04
CA PRO A 39 20.52 13.63 30.49
C PRO A 39 20.66 13.32 31.99
N GLU A 40 19.61 13.51 32.80
CA GLU A 40 19.66 13.26 34.26
C GLU A 40 19.31 11.82 34.64
N THR A 41 18.84 11.00 33.69
CA THR A 41 18.78 9.55 33.84
C THR A 41 20.18 8.96 33.70
N GLU A 42 20.72 8.39 34.79
CA GLU A 42 21.99 7.65 34.80
C GLU A 42 22.00 6.60 33.68
N GLY A 43 22.77 6.86 32.62
CA GLY A 43 22.96 5.92 31.51
C GLY A 43 23.16 6.53 30.11
N GLY A 44 22.89 7.82 29.90
CA GLY A 44 23.06 8.47 28.58
C GLY A 44 22.03 8.01 27.52
N LEU A 45 21.78 8.86 26.54
CA LEU A 45 20.88 8.56 25.42
C LEU A 45 21.58 7.64 24.42
N THR A 46 21.20 6.36 24.33
CA THR A 46 21.62 5.48 23.24
C THR A 46 20.84 5.80 21.96
N THR A 47 21.38 5.42 20.79
CA THR A 47 20.80 5.63 19.44
C THR A 47 19.49 4.87 19.18
N GLU A 48 18.87 4.34 20.21
CA GLU A 48 17.74 3.43 20.17
C GLU A 48 16.47 4.21 20.51
N GLY A 49 15.45 4.11 19.65
CA GLY A 49 14.13 4.67 19.94
C GLY A 49 13.49 4.01 21.18
N PRO A 50 12.30 4.47 21.62
CA PRO A 50 11.69 3.99 22.85
C PRO A 50 11.25 2.52 22.72
N ALA A 51 12.12 1.59 23.11
CA ALA A 51 11.84 0.17 23.25
C ALA A 51 10.97 -0.10 24.48
N SER A 52 10.29 -1.26 24.53
CA SER A 52 9.56 -1.67 25.73
C SER A 52 10.50 -1.95 26.92
N PRO A 53 10.01 -1.84 28.18
CA PRO A 53 10.78 -2.21 29.37
C PRO A 53 11.31 -3.64 29.33
N GLU A 54 10.57 -4.56 28.71
CA GLU A 54 10.93 -5.98 28.58
C GLU A 54 12.06 -6.19 27.56
N LEU A 55 12.01 -5.51 26.40
CA LEU A 55 13.09 -5.56 25.41
C LEU A 55 14.35 -4.84 25.93
N ALA A 56 14.18 -3.74 26.66
CA ALA A 56 15.28 -3.06 27.34
C ALA A 56 15.89 -3.91 28.47
N ALA A 57 15.10 -4.76 29.14
CA ALA A 57 15.62 -5.73 30.10
C ALA A 57 16.43 -6.84 29.41
N LEU A 58 15.92 -7.38 28.30
CA LEU A 58 16.63 -8.37 27.47
C LEU A 58 17.95 -7.80 26.94
N PHE A 59 17.95 -6.56 26.43
CA PHE A 59 19.16 -5.90 25.94
C PHE A 59 20.16 -5.62 27.06
N ARG A 60 19.71 -5.29 28.27
CA ARG A 60 20.60 -5.16 29.44
C ARG A 60 21.23 -6.49 29.86
N GLU A 61 20.48 -7.58 29.79
CA GLU A 61 21.00 -8.94 30.07
C GLU A 61 22.03 -9.39 29.01
N VAL A 62 22.00 -8.75 27.84
CA VAL A 62 22.85 -9.00 26.67
C VAL A 62 23.88 -7.86 26.47
N ALA A 63 23.95 -6.86 27.36
CA ALA A 63 24.72 -5.63 27.15
C ALA A 63 26.24 -5.83 27.21
N ASP A 64 26.72 -6.84 27.94
CA ASP A 64 28.13 -7.27 27.93
C ASP A 64 28.53 -7.96 26.60
N LEU A 65 27.60 -8.11 25.65
CA LEU A 65 27.78 -8.74 24.34
C LEU A 65 27.90 -7.68 23.21
N SER A 66 28.51 -6.52 23.50
CA SER A 66 28.28 -5.24 22.79
C SER A 66 29.16 -4.91 21.57
N ASP A 67 30.22 -5.66 21.25
CA ASP A 67 31.16 -5.25 20.18
C ASP A 67 30.96 -5.93 18.81
N SER A 68 29.90 -6.73 18.63
CA SER A 68 29.60 -7.40 17.33
C SER A 68 28.68 -6.54 16.43
N PRO A 69 29.09 -6.21 15.19
CA PRO A 69 28.24 -5.55 14.20
C PRO A 69 26.97 -6.34 13.84
N MET A 70 27.04 -7.67 13.80
CA MET A 70 25.87 -8.52 13.54
C MET A 70 24.87 -8.47 14.70
N ALA A 71 25.36 -8.51 15.95
CA ALA A 71 24.51 -8.38 17.13
C ALA A 71 23.81 -7.00 17.19
N ALA A 72 24.46 -5.93 16.70
CA ALA A 72 23.83 -4.61 16.60
C ALA A 72 22.67 -4.59 15.58
N ARG A 73 22.85 -5.22 14.41
CA ARG A 73 21.77 -5.35 13.40
C ARG A 73 20.59 -6.17 13.90
N ASP A 74 20.84 -7.26 14.61
CA ASP A 74 19.76 -8.08 15.15
C ASP A 74 18.92 -7.32 16.19
N ARG A 75 19.54 -6.43 16.99
CA ARG A 75 18.81 -5.53 17.91
C ARG A 75 17.94 -4.51 17.16
N GLU A 76 18.43 -3.93 16.07
CA GLU A 76 17.65 -3.02 15.22
C GLU A 76 16.44 -3.73 14.59
N VAL A 77 16.63 -4.95 14.10
CA VAL A 77 15.56 -5.77 13.51
C VAL A 77 14.52 -6.16 14.58
N LEU A 78 14.96 -6.53 15.79
CA LEU A 78 14.05 -6.84 16.90
C LEU A 78 13.23 -5.62 17.35
N ALA A 79 13.86 -4.43 17.44
CA ALA A 79 13.16 -3.18 17.75
C ALA A 79 12.16 -2.79 16.64
N LEU A 80 12.50 -3.02 15.37
CA LEU A 80 11.58 -2.81 14.25
C LEU A 80 10.40 -3.78 14.27
N ILE A 81 10.64 -5.06 14.59
CA ILE A 81 9.58 -6.07 14.72
C ILE A 81 8.64 -5.73 15.88
N GLU A 82 9.17 -5.24 17.01
CA GLU A 82 8.37 -4.83 18.16
C GLU A 82 7.47 -3.62 17.85
N THR A 83 8.00 -2.61 17.18
CA THR A 83 7.26 -1.40 16.80
C THR A 83 6.16 -1.69 15.78
N ALA A 84 6.34 -2.70 14.92
CA ALA A 84 5.35 -3.11 13.93
C ALA A 84 4.27 -4.08 14.46
N ALA A 85 4.46 -4.68 15.65
CA ALA A 85 3.57 -5.70 16.19
C ALA A 85 2.42 -5.14 17.05
N PRO A 86 1.16 -5.62 16.89
CA PRO A 86 0.07 -5.32 17.82
C PRO A 86 0.36 -5.81 19.24
N PRO A 87 -0.13 -5.10 20.29
CA PRO A 87 0.23 -5.37 21.69
C PRO A 87 -0.07 -6.81 22.15
N GLU A 88 -1.17 -7.40 21.67
CA GLU A 88 -1.60 -8.78 22.02
C GLU A 88 -0.66 -9.88 21.49
N ARG A 89 0.15 -9.59 20.45
CA ARG A 89 1.15 -10.53 19.90
C ARG A 89 2.54 -10.35 20.50
N ARG A 90 2.81 -9.20 21.14
CA ARG A 90 4.12 -8.84 21.69
C ARG A 90 4.56 -9.82 22.77
N GLU A 91 3.67 -10.18 23.71
CA GLU A 91 3.97 -11.14 24.79
C GLU A 91 4.32 -12.55 24.28
N ARG A 92 3.64 -13.04 23.24
CA ARG A 92 3.91 -14.38 22.68
C ARG A 92 5.20 -14.43 21.87
N LEU A 93 5.56 -13.33 21.21
CA LEU A 93 6.81 -13.21 20.46
C LEU A 93 8.02 -13.18 21.40
N MET A 94 7.89 -12.54 22.56
CA MET A 94 8.95 -12.36 23.55
C MET A 94 9.18 -13.59 24.46
N GLY A 95 8.27 -14.56 24.46
CA GLY A 95 8.42 -15.81 25.22
C GLY A 95 9.39 -16.83 24.61
N LEU A 96 9.71 -16.70 23.31
CA LEU A 96 10.54 -17.65 22.56
C LEU A 96 12.07 -17.47 22.83
N PRO A 97 12.63 -16.25 22.84
CA PRO A 97 14.08 -16.05 23.07
C PRO A 97 14.51 -16.40 24.50
N ALA A 98 13.67 -16.08 25.49
CA ALA A 98 13.95 -16.32 26.91
C ALA A 98 14.07 -17.81 27.29
N GLY A 99 13.51 -18.72 26.47
CA GLY A 99 13.64 -20.16 26.67
C GLY A 99 14.99 -20.73 26.24
N PHE A 100 15.62 -20.14 25.22
CA PHE A 100 16.90 -20.58 24.65
C PHE A 100 18.09 -20.12 25.51
N MET A 101 18.04 -18.90 26.03
CA MET A 101 19.09 -18.31 26.87
C MET A 101 19.25 -19.02 28.23
N LYS A 102 18.22 -19.74 28.68
CA LYS A 102 18.23 -20.50 29.95
C LYS A 102 18.91 -21.87 29.85
N VAL A 103 19.38 -22.28 28.67
CA VAL A 103 20.14 -23.52 28.49
C VAL A 103 21.59 -23.30 28.97
N PRO A 104 22.18 -24.19 29.78
CA PRO A 104 23.59 -24.08 30.18
C PRO A 104 24.51 -23.97 28.96
N GLY A 105 25.40 -22.96 28.96
CA GLY A 105 26.29 -22.67 27.83
C GLY A 105 25.58 -22.16 26.56
N GLY A 106 24.31 -21.75 26.63
CA GLY A 106 23.59 -21.16 25.50
C GLY A 106 24.18 -19.82 25.07
N VAL A 107 24.52 -18.96 26.04
CA VAL A 107 25.12 -17.64 25.82
C VAL A 107 26.49 -17.75 25.14
N GLU A 108 27.35 -18.65 25.61
CA GLU A 108 28.70 -18.86 25.05
C GLU A 108 28.66 -19.35 23.59
N ARG A 109 27.68 -20.19 23.25
CA ARG A 109 27.48 -20.68 21.88
C ARG A 109 26.93 -19.61 20.94
N VAL A 110 26.07 -18.72 21.42
CA VAL A 110 25.60 -17.54 20.67
C VAL A 110 26.75 -16.58 20.40
N LEU A 111 27.64 -16.38 21.39
CA LEU A 111 28.87 -15.60 21.24
C LEU A 111 29.81 -16.15 20.17
N SER A 112 30.06 -17.45 20.17
CA SER A 112 30.86 -18.08 19.11
C SER A 112 30.20 -17.96 17.72
N ALA A 113 28.86 -18.01 17.65
CA ALA A 113 28.14 -17.84 16.40
C ALA A 113 28.24 -16.41 15.84
N TYR A 114 28.08 -15.37 16.67
CA TYR A 114 28.23 -13.98 16.22
C TYR A 114 29.67 -13.67 15.77
N ALA A 115 30.68 -14.15 16.50
CA ALA A 115 32.07 -13.98 16.09
C ALA A 115 32.38 -14.63 14.71
N LEU A 116 31.82 -15.82 14.44
CA LEU A 116 31.94 -16.47 13.13
C LEU A 116 31.19 -15.70 12.03
N LEU A 117 30.02 -15.14 12.34
CA LEU A 117 29.23 -14.35 11.38
C LEU A 117 29.91 -13.02 11.03
N ASP A 118 30.57 -12.37 11.98
CA ASP A 118 31.34 -11.16 11.74
C ASP A 118 32.59 -11.48 10.88
N GLU A 119 33.31 -12.57 11.17
CA GLU A 119 34.45 -13.01 10.35
C GLU A 119 34.02 -13.38 8.91
N LEU A 120 32.83 -13.97 8.73
CA LEU A 120 32.26 -14.28 7.41
C LEU A 120 31.74 -13.04 6.66
N ALA A 121 31.29 -12.01 7.36
CA ALA A 121 30.73 -10.81 6.74
C ALA A 121 31.80 -10.00 5.98
N ASP A 122 33.05 -10.04 6.44
CA ASP A 122 34.18 -9.32 5.86
C ASP A 122 35.05 -10.20 4.92
N ALA A 123 34.74 -11.50 4.79
CA ALA A 123 35.52 -12.45 4.00
C ALA A 123 35.16 -12.44 2.50
N GLU A 124 36.18 -12.48 1.63
CA GLU A 124 35.99 -12.64 0.18
C GLU A 124 35.47 -14.07 -0.17
N PRO A 125 34.76 -14.25 -1.30
CA PRO A 125 34.11 -15.53 -1.63
C PRO A 125 35.03 -16.75 -1.74
N ASP A 126 36.33 -16.55 -1.93
CA ASP A 126 37.35 -17.61 -2.04
C ASP A 126 38.17 -17.83 -0.76
N ASP A 127 37.83 -17.15 0.34
CA ASP A 127 38.56 -17.23 1.60
C ASP A 127 38.47 -18.64 2.25
N PRO A 128 39.58 -19.24 2.73
CA PRO A 128 39.57 -20.52 3.43
C PRO A 128 38.68 -20.55 4.70
N VAL A 129 38.23 -19.41 5.24
CA VAL A 129 37.30 -19.35 6.37
C VAL A 129 35.99 -20.10 6.10
N TRP A 130 35.52 -20.13 4.83
CA TRP A 130 34.34 -20.89 4.38
C TRP A 130 34.48 -22.42 4.57
N ARG A 131 35.66 -22.93 4.91
CA ARG A 131 35.97 -24.37 5.03
C ARG A 131 36.45 -24.80 6.43
N ARG A 132 36.51 -23.90 7.42
CA ARG A 132 36.97 -24.24 8.79
C ARG A 132 35.83 -24.76 9.66
N PRO A 133 36.00 -25.92 10.34
CA PRO A 133 35.15 -26.26 11.47
C PRO A 133 35.57 -25.42 12.71
N PRO A 134 34.62 -24.90 13.52
CA PRO A 134 34.95 -24.10 14.69
C PRO A 134 35.64 -24.93 15.77
N ALA A 135 36.50 -24.26 16.54
CA ALA A 135 37.29 -24.86 17.61
C ALA A 135 36.39 -25.41 18.71
N SER A 136 36.55 -26.70 19.04
CA SER A 136 35.87 -27.37 20.14
C SER A 136 36.36 -26.80 21.49
N SER A 137 35.50 -26.12 22.24
CA SER A 137 35.78 -25.77 23.64
C SER A 137 35.38 -26.91 24.59
N PRO A 138 36.12 -27.12 25.70
CA PRO A 138 36.01 -28.33 26.51
C PRO A 138 34.99 -28.19 27.65
N GLY A 139 34.01 -29.09 27.67
CA GLY A 139 33.46 -29.68 28.90
C GLY A 139 32.27 -29.00 29.58
N VAL A 140 31.07 -29.57 29.37
CA VAL A 140 30.12 -29.82 30.46
C VAL A 140 29.46 -31.19 30.22
N CYS A 141 29.86 -32.17 31.02
CA CYS A 141 29.27 -33.50 31.08
C CYS A 141 28.20 -33.50 32.19
N PRO A 142 26.92 -33.87 31.96
CA PRO A 142 26.00 -34.11 33.04
C PRO A 142 26.32 -35.45 33.74
N PRO A 143 26.06 -35.57 35.06
CA PRO A 143 26.62 -36.62 35.89
C PRO A 143 26.04 -38.00 35.57
N ALA A 144 26.92 -38.99 35.55
CA ALA A 144 26.55 -40.39 35.52
C ALA A 144 25.74 -40.77 36.77
N CYS A 145 24.44 -41.01 36.60
CA CYS A 145 23.70 -41.91 37.48
C CYS A 145 24.18 -43.34 37.19
N SER A 146 25.15 -43.78 37.97
CA SER A 146 25.51 -45.18 38.11
C SER A 146 24.43 -45.93 38.91
N ARG A 147 23.97 -47.08 38.39
CA ARG A 147 24.00 -48.41 39.06
C ARG A 147 23.07 -49.44 38.37
N ARG A 148 23.71 -50.53 37.90
CA ARG A 148 23.36 -51.99 37.99
C ARG A 148 21.95 -52.40 37.55
N GLY A 149 21.72 -53.37 36.65
CA GLY A 149 22.41 -54.62 36.32
C GLY A 149 21.62 -55.39 35.22
N PRO A 150 21.88 -56.68 34.94
CA PRO A 150 22.55 -57.08 33.70
C PRO A 150 21.70 -57.81 32.64
N ARG A 151 22.25 -57.74 31.42
CA ARG A 151 22.35 -58.74 30.32
C ARG A 151 21.50 -60.03 30.37
N SER A 152 20.94 -60.32 29.20
CA SER A 152 21.10 -61.53 28.33
C SER A 152 19.72 -61.99 27.84
N THR A 153 19.44 -62.42 26.61
CA THR A 153 20.15 -62.89 25.40
C THR A 153 19.22 -62.58 24.19
N ARG A 154 19.64 -62.21 22.96
CA ARG A 154 20.22 -63.05 21.87
C ARG A 154 19.38 -64.34 21.63
N THR A 155 18.97 -64.79 20.44
CA THR A 155 19.32 -64.55 19.04
C THR A 155 18.28 -65.28 18.15
N THR A 156 18.05 -64.78 16.93
CA THR A 156 17.78 -65.48 15.64
C THR A 156 16.99 -66.80 15.55
N ALA A 157 15.91 -66.72 14.77
CA ALA A 157 15.56 -67.48 13.55
C ALA A 157 15.61 -69.02 13.53
N SER A 158 14.46 -69.64 13.19
CA SER A 158 14.34 -70.58 12.05
C SER A 158 12.88 -71.03 11.80
N CYS A 159 12.51 -71.05 10.52
CA CYS A 159 11.57 -71.91 9.78
C CYS A 159 10.06 -72.11 10.14
N MET A 160 9.25 -71.88 9.09
CA MET A 160 7.87 -72.31 8.74
C MET A 160 7.55 -73.83 8.93
N PRO A 161 6.32 -74.35 8.64
CA PRO A 161 4.97 -73.74 8.49
C PRO A 161 3.80 -74.58 9.11
N CYS A 162 2.55 -74.16 8.84
CA CYS A 162 1.36 -74.98 8.54
C CYS A 162 0.32 -75.36 9.62
N THR A 163 -0.92 -74.91 9.35
CA THR A 163 -2.21 -75.66 9.27
C THR A 163 -3.33 -75.45 10.32
N ARG A 164 -4.54 -75.22 9.74
CA ARG A 164 -5.91 -75.61 10.19
C ARG A 164 -6.47 -74.87 11.43
N THR A 165 -7.76 -74.51 11.58
CA THR A 165 -9.06 -74.68 10.89
C THR A 165 -10.06 -73.77 11.66
N SER A 166 -10.91 -72.94 11.01
CA SER A 166 -12.40 -73.05 10.93
C SER A 166 -13.21 -72.97 12.27
N PRO A 167 -14.53 -72.63 12.32
CA PRO A 167 -15.30 -71.55 11.69
C PRO A 167 -16.34 -70.85 12.64
N ARG A 168 -17.07 -69.88 12.05
CA ARG A 168 -18.31 -69.17 12.49
C ARG A 168 -19.36 -69.96 13.30
N PRO A 169 -20.35 -69.23 13.86
CA PRO A 169 -21.71 -69.39 13.31
C PRO A 169 -22.51 -68.09 13.08
N ARG A 170 -23.49 -68.22 12.17
CA ARG A 170 -24.53 -67.27 11.76
C ARG A 170 -25.71 -67.24 12.74
N ARG A 171 -26.44 -66.13 12.83
CA ARG A 171 -27.92 -66.17 12.88
C ARG A 171 -28.60 -64.92 12.30
N ARG A 172 -29.54 -65.21 11.38
CA ARG A 172 -30.69 -64.43 10.86
C ARG A 172 -31.57 -63.93 12.03
N ARG A 173 -32.46 -62.93 11.98
CA ARG A 173 -33.35 -62.35 10.95
C ARG A 173 -34.22 -61.27 11.66
N ARG A 174 -34.64 -60.22 10.95
CA ARG A 174 -36.03 -59.68 10.80
C ARG A 174 -36.08 -58.15 10.76
N ARG A 175 -36.86 -57.68 9.78
CA ARG A 175 -37.25 -56.30 9.48
C ARG A 175 -38.46 -55.90 10.31
N SER A 176 -38.54 -54.64 10.72
CA SER A 176 -39.76 -53.84 10.75
C SER A 176 -39.39 -52.34 10.71
N ALA A 177 -40.22 -51.56 10.01
CA ALA A 177 -40.04 -50.15 9.72
C ALA A 177 -40.97 -49.28 10.58
N GLY A 178 -40.55 -48.07 10.92
CA GLY A 178 -41.38 -47.00 11.51
C GLY A 178 -40.56 -46.05 12.42
N PRO A 179 -40.90 -44.75 12.52
CA PRO A 179 -39.92 -43.69 12.27
C PRO A 179 -39.59 -42.75 13.45
N CYS A 180 -38.54 -41.94 13.21
CA CYS A 180 -38.16 -40.66 13.85
C CYS A 180 -37.67 -40.68 15.31
N GLY A 181 -36.46 -40.15 15.51
CA GLY A 181 -35.99 -39.72 16.82
C GLY A 181 -34.47 -39.72 16.95
N SER A 182 -33.90 -38.53 16.90
CA SER A 182 -32.50 -38.22 17.20
C SER A 182 -31.98 -38.85 18.50
N ARG A 183 -30.76 -39.41 18.49
CA ARG A 183 -29.59 -38.94 19.26
C ARG A 183 -28.39 -39.90 19.17
N HIS A 184 -27.24 -39.24 19.11
CA HIS A 184 -25.85 -39.62 19.41
C HIS A 184 -25.42 -41.08 19.65
N GLY A 185 -24.34 -41.44 18.93
CA GLY A 185 -23.07 -41.74 19.59
C GLY A 185 -22.84 -43.20 19.97
N GLY A 186 -22.43 -44.01 19.00
CA GLY A 186 -21.80 -45.31 19.22
C GLY A 186 -20.63 -45.47 18.25
N ALA A 187 -19.43 -45.56 18.79
CA ALA A 187 -18.16 -45.70 18.08
C ALA A 187 -18.15 -46.97 17.21
N ASP A 188 -17.71 -46.83 15.96
CA ASP A 188 -17.34 -47.96 15.11
C ASP A 188 -15.87 -47.80 14.68
N GLY A 189 -15.02 -48.68 15.20
CA GLY A 189 -13.55 -48.66 15.14
C GLY A 189 -12.96 -48.99 13.75
N THR A 190 -13.66 -48.67 12.67
CA THR A 190 -13.22 -48.88 11.28
C THR A 190 -12.90 -47.57 10.53
N ASP A 191 -13.22 -46.42 11.12
CA ASP A 191 -12.94 -45.09 10.54
C ASP A 191 -11.48 -44.61 10.73
N GLY A 192 -10.76 -45.14 11.71
CA GLY A 192 -9.37 -44.74 12.00
C GLY A 192 -8.38 -45.11 10.89
N MET A 193 -8.49 -46.31 10.33
CA MET A 193 -7.56 -46.82 9.31
C MET A 193 -7.84 -46.22 7.92
N THR A 194 -9.12 -45.96 7.58
CA THR A 194 -9.48 -45.24 6.35
C THR A 194 -9.24 -43.73 6.46
N GLY A 195 -9.31 -43.16 7.67
CA GLY A 195 -8.91 -41.78 7.97
C GLY A 195 -7.41 -41.56 7.78
N GLY A 196 -6.57 -42.44 8.35
CA GLY A 196 -5.11 -42.38 8.20
C GLY A 196 -4.63 -42.49 6.75
N VAL A 197 -5.19 -43.41 5.96
CA VAL A 197 -4.88 -43.52 4.52
C VAL A 197 -5.35 -42.30 3.72
N ARG A 198 -6.50 -41.72 4.08
CA ARG A 198 -7.01 -40.47 3.45
C ARG A 198 -6.11 -39.27 3.77
N ILE A 199 -5.67 -39.13 5.02
CA ILE A 199 -4.76 -38.07 5.48
C ILE A 199 -3.39 -38.24 4.82
N GLY A 200 -2.81 -39.45 4.84
CA GLY A 200 -1.54 -39.74 4.19
C GLY A 200 -1.56 -39.45 2.69
N ARG A 201 -2.62 -39.84 1.97
CA ARG A 201 -2.80 -39.49 0.55
C ARG A 201 -2.96 -37.99 0.32
N ALA A 202 -3.60 -37.26 1.25
CA ALA A 202 -3.75 -35.81 1.15
C ALA A 202 -2.41 -35.09 1.33
N LEU A 203 -1.59 -35.54 2.29
CA LEU A 203 -0.23 -35.02 2.53
C LEU A 203 0.70 -35.31 1.35
N VAL A 204 0.76 -36.57 0.87
CA VAL A 204 1.57 -36.92 -0.30
C VAL A 204 1.16 -36.10 -1.52
N ARG A 205 -0.15 -35.91 -1.74
CA ARG A 205 -0.65 -35.07 -2.84
C ARG A 205 -0.29 -33.59 -2.66
N HIS A 206 -0.25 -33.10 -1.44
CA HIS A 206 0.16 -31.73 -1.11
C HIS A 206 1.63 -31.51 -1.43
N GLU A 207 2.52 -32.40 -0.96
CA GLU A 207 3.95 -32.40 -1.26
C GLU A 207 4.21 -32.45 -2.78
N LEU A 208 3.57 -33.37 -3.49
CA LEU A 208 3.72 -33.50 -4.95
C LEU A 208 3.24 -32.25 -5.69
N ARG A 209 2.21 -31.56 -5.18
CA ARG A 209 1.73 -30.31 -5.77
C ARG A 209 2.68 -29.14 -5.50
N LEU A 210 3.36 -29.10 -4.35
CA LEU A 210 4.39 -28.11 -4.05
C LEU A 210 5.60 -28.34 -4.96
N ALA A 211 6.11 -29.56 -5.04
CA ALA A 211 7.23 -29.93 -5.90
C ALA A 211 6.97 -29.56 -7.38
N VAL A 212 5.79 -29.89 -7.92
CA VAL A 212 5.42 -29.49 -9.29
C VAL A 212 5.33 -27.97 -9.44
N SER A 213 4.89 -27.25 -8.41
CA SER A 213 4.82 -25.79 -8.47
C SER A 213 6.21 -25.15 -8.48
N LEU A 214 7.15 -25.71 -7.70
CA LEU A 214 8.56 -25.30 -7.72
C LEU A 214 9.18 -25.53 -9.10
N VAL A 215 8.98 -26.70 -9.70
CA VAL A 215 9.47 -27.00 -11.06
C VAL A 215 8.87 -26.05 -12.10
N LEU A 216 7.57 -25.77 -12.03
CA LEU A 216 6.91 -24.82 -12.94
C LEU A 216 7.46 -23.40 -12.78
N TRP A 217 7.75 -22.98 -11.54
CA TRP A 217 8.31 -21.65 -11.25
C TRP A 217 9.72 -21.50 -11.81
N LEU A 218 10.58 -22.51 -11.60
CA LEU A 218 11.92 -22.58 -12.21
C LEU A 218 11.86 -22.58 -13.74
N ALA A 219 10.88 -23.29 -14.32
CA ALA A 219 10.63 -23.31 -15.76
C ALA A 219 9.92 -22.05 -16.30
N ARG A 220 9.62 -21.06 -15.44
CA ARG A 220 8.85 -19.84 -15.76
C ARG A 220 7.49 -20.12 -16.43
N ARG A 221 6.84 -21.23 -16.05
CA ARG A 221 5.51 -21.63 -16.54
C ARG A 221 4.45 -21.45 -15.46
N THR A 222 3.23 -21.12 -15.88
CA THR A 222 2.06 -21.01 -14.99
C THR A 222 1.10 -22.17 -15.20
N ARG A 223 0.33 -22.53 -14.16
CA ARG A 223 -0.57 -23.67 -14.19
C ARG A 223 -2.02 -23.25 -14.42
N GLY A 224 -2.66 -23.80 -15.46
CA GLY A 224 -4.10 -23.69 -15.67
C GLY A 224 -4.56 -22.25 -15.93
N THR A 225 -3.77 -21.53 -16.73
CA THR A 225 -3.97 -20.16 -17.25
C THR A 225 -4.29 -20.15 -18.76
N ALA A 226 -4.27 -21.32 -19.42
CA ALA A 226 -4.49 -21.43 -20.87
C ALA A 226 -5.91 -21.03 -21.29
N ASP A 227 -6.88 -21.18 -20.39
CA ASP A 227 -8.30 -21.06 -20.68
C ASP A 227 -8.91 -19.72 -20.19
N GLY A 228 -8.11 -18.78 -19.69
CA GLY A 228 -8.66 -17.53 -19.12
C GLY A 228 -7.63 -16.49 -18.68
N THR A 229 -8.12 -15.35 -18.22
CA THR A 229 -7.26 -14.23 -17.77
C THR A 229 -6.72 -14.52 -16.36
N PRO A 230 -5.38 -14.56 -16.16
CA PRO A 230 -4.79 -14.79 -14.85
C PRO A 230 -4.69 -13.49 -14.02
N PHE A 231 -4.97 -13.59 -12.74
CA PHE A 231 -4.80 -12.52 -11.75
C PHE A 231 -3.91 -13.01 -10.61
N GLY A 232 -2.76 -12.35 -10.43
CA GLY A 232 -1.82 -12.63 -9.34
C GLY A 232 -2.34 -12.20 -7.97
N TYR A 233 -1.78 -12.77 -6.91
CA TYR A 233 -2.01 -12.37 -5.51
C TYR A 233 -0.74 -12.49 -4.67
N ALA A 234 0.42 -12.73 -5.30
CA ALA A 234 1.65 -13.11 -4.63
C ALA A 234 2.60 -11.93 -4.41
N ARG A 235 2.42 -10.79 -5.10
CA ARG A 235 3.34 -9.63 -4.99
C ARG A 235 3.37 -9.08 -3.57
N GLY A 236 2.20 -8.95 -2.93
CA GLY A 236 2.09 -8.43 -1.57
C GLY A 236 2.72 -9.31 -0.48
N GLN A 237 2.94 -10.61 -0.75
CA GLN A 237 3.46 -11.57 0.24
C GLN A 237 4.93 -11.98 -0.02
N GLY A 238 5.53 -11.51 -1.13
CA GLY A 238 6.88 -11.90 -1.53
C GLY A 238 7.96 -11.51 -0.52
N ALA A 239 7.94 -10.27 -0.02
CA ALA A 239 8.91 -9.78 0.96
C ALA A 239 8.89 -10.59 2.27
N VAL A 240 7.69 -10.92 2.76
CA VAL A 240 7.52 -11.73 3.98
C VAL A 240 8.05 -13.16 3.77
N MET A 241 7.79 -13.76 2.61
CA MET A 241 8.30 -15.11 2.29
C MET A 241 9.83 -15.12 2.12
N PHE A 242 10.40 -14.08 1.54
CA PHE A 242 11.86 -13.92 1.46
C PHE A 242 12.48 -13.74 2.85
N GLY A 243 11.87 -12.93 3.71
CA GLY A 243 12.28 -12.77 5.10
C GLY A 243 12.27 -14.09 5.87
N PHE A 244 11.19 -14.88 5.76
CA PHE A 244 11.15 -16.21 6.38
C PHE A 244 12.22 -17.16 5.83
N ALA A 245 12.41 -17.20 4.51
CA ALA A 245 13.45 -18.04 3.92
C ALA A 245 14.84 -17.64 4.40
N PHE A 246 15.12 -16.33 4.51
CA PHE A 246 16.37 -15.80 5.04
C PHE A 246 16.58 -16.23 6.50
N VAL A 247 15.57 -16.03 7.36
CA VAL A 247 15.65 -16.45 8.77
C VAL A 247 15.88 -17.95 8.89
N CYS A 248 15.19 -18.78 8.09
CA CYS A 248 15.44 -20.23 8.08
C CYS A 248 16.87 -20.57 7.68
N VAL A 249 17.46 -19.86 6.71
CA VAL A 249 18.88 -20.08 6.31
C VAL A 249 19.83 -19.68 7.44
N VAL A 250 19.61 -18.53 8.09
CA VAL A 250 20.41 -18.09 9.25
C VAL A 250 20.29 -19.09 10.40
N GLU A 251 19.07 -19.53 10.72
CA GLU A 251 18.77 -20.56 11.72
C GLU A 251 19.49 -21.88 11.37
N THR A 252 19.49 -22.28 10.09
CA THR A 252 20.22 -23.47 9.62
C THR A 252 21.71 -23.37 9.92
N VAL A 253 22.32 -22.20 9.64
CA VAL A 253 23.75 -21.98 9.90
C VAL A 253 24.03 -21.99 11.39
N ALA A 254 23.21 -21.29 12.18
CA ALA A 254 23.37 -21.24 13.64
C ALA A 254 23.23 -22.62 14.29
N LEU A 255 22.19 -23.39 13.94
CA LEU A 255 21.99 -24.75 14.44
C LEU A 255 23.07 -25.71 13.93
N SER A 256 23.53 -25.52 12.68
CA SER A 256 24.64 -26.28 12.14
C SER A 256 25.90 -26.09 12.98
N VAL A 257 26.25 -24.85 13.34
CA VAL A 257 27.39 -24.55 14.24
C VAL A 257 27.15 -25.10 15.66
N LEU A 258 25.94 -24.94 16.19
CA LEU A 258 25.59 -25.36 17.55
C LEU A 258 25.68 -26.88 17.77
N LEU A 259 25.42 -27.66 16.72
CA LEU A 259 25.29 -29.12 16.78
C LEU A 259 26.51 -29.87 16.24
N LEU A 260 27.61 -29.17 15.93
CA LEU A 260 28.82 -29.77 15.35
C LEU A 260 29.37 -30.96 16.14
N ASP A 261 29.33 -30.89 17.47
CA ASP A 261 29.83 -31.96 18.35
C ASP A 261 28.91 -33.20 18.38
N TRP A 262 27.72 -33.12 17.75
CA TRP A 262 26.69 -34.16 17.75
C TRP A 262 26.34 -34.55 16.31
N PRO A 263 27.21 -35.28 15.58
CA PRO A 263 27.10 -35.46 14.13
C PRO A 263 25.79 -36.11 13.67
N ALA A 264 25.23 -37.03 14.47
CA ALA A 264 23.94 -37.64 14.17
C ALA A 264 22.77 -36.66 14.32
N VAL A 265 22.81 -35.79 15.32
CA VAL A 265 21.77 -34.76 15.56
C VAL A 265 21.90 -33.66 14.52
N HIS A 266 23.13 -33.23 14.22
CA HIS A 266 23.46 -32.28 13.16
C HIS A 266 22.89 -32.73 11.81
N ALA A 267 23.15 -33.97 11.40
CA ALA A 267 22.65 -34.49 10.12
C ALA A 267 21.12 -34.50 10.03
N VAL A 268 20.43 -34.84 11.12
CA VAL A 268 18.95 -34.83 11.17
C VAL A 268 18.41 -33.41 11.12
N VAL A 269 18.96 -32.50 11.93
CA VAL A 269 18.52 -31.10 11.97
C VAL A 269 18.81 -30.39 10.64
N LEU A 270 20.01 -30.55 10.09
CA LEU A 270 20.36 -30.01 8.78
C LEU A 270 19.41 -30.50 7.68
N PHE A 271 19.04 -31.78 7.68
CA PHE A 271 18.07 -32.31 6.72
C PHE A 271 16.69 -31.64 6.88
N LEU A 272 16.23 -31.47 8.12
CA LEU A 272 14.95 -30.81 8.42
C LEU A 272 14.97 -29.33 8.03
N ASP A 273 16.08 -28.65 8.27
CA ASP A 273 16.26 -27.22 7.97
C ASP A 273 16.32 -26.97 6.46
N VAL A 274 17.12 -27.76 5.73
CA VAL A 274 17.16 -27.71 4.26
C VAL A 274 15.78 -28.02 3.67
N TYR A 275 15.09 -29.02 4.22
CA TYR A 275 13.72 -29.33 3.81
C TYR A 275 12.78 -28.15 4.08
N THR A 276 12.91 -27.47 5.22
CA THR A 276 12.11 -26.30 5.61
C THR A 276 12.34 -25.13 4.66
N VAL A 277 13.59 -24.83 4.31
CA VAL A 277 13.93 -23.80 3.31
C VAL A 277 13.33 -24.14 1.95
N VAL A 278 13.51 -25.37 1.47
CA VAL A 278 12.91 -25.84 0.21
C VAL A 278 11.39 -25.74 0.26
N PHE A 279 10.77 -26.07 1.39
CA PHE A 279 9.32 -26.00 1.59
C PHE A 279 8.81 -24.56 1.52
N VAL A 280 9.46 -23.60 2.19
CA VAL A 280 9.10 -22.18 2.15
C VAL A 280 9.19 -21.64 0.73
N VAL A 281 10.27 -21.98 0.01
CA VAL A 281 10.45 -21.58 -1.41
C VAL A 281 9.38 -22.24 -2.30
N ALA A 282 9.10 -23.52 -2.11
CA ALA A 282 8.07 -24.23 -2.87
C ALA A 282 6.66 -23.67 -2.61
N LEU A 283 6.38 -23.22 -1.38
CA LEU A 283 5.13 -22.56 -1.02
C LEU A 283 5.02 -21.19 -1.71
N HIS A 284 6.08 -20.39 -1.72
CA HIS A 284 6.12 -19.13 -2.47
C HIS A 284 5.91 -19.36 -3.97
N ALA A 285 6.65 -20.30 -4.56
CA ALA A 285 6.50 -20.72 -5.95
C ALA A 285 5.05 -21.13 -6.27
N ALA A 286 4.40 -21.88 -5.38
CA ALA A 286 3.00 -22.26 -5.53
C ALA A 286 2.03 -21.08 -5.56
N ASN A 287 2.27 -20.01 -4.79
CA ASN A 287 1.47 -18.79 -4.86
C ASN A 287 1.66 -18.06 -6.19
N VAL A 288 2.87 -18.06 -6.76
CA VAL A 288 3.19 -17.38 -8.01
C VAL A 288 2.63 -18.12 -9.24
N VAL A 289 2.84 -19.43 -9.34
CA VAL A 289 2.48 -20.20 -10.56
C VAL A 289 1.01 -20.58 -10.64
N ARG A 290 0.23 -20.33 -9.58
CA ARG A 290 -1.21 -20.66 -9.49
C ARG A 290 -2.04 -19.39 -9.24
N PRO A 291 -2.09 -18.45 -10.20
CA PRO A 291 -2.93 -17.27 -10.09
C PRO A 291 -4.42 -17.64 -10.02
N HIS A 292 -5.24 -16.68 -9.62
CA HIS A 292 -6.68 -16.75 -9.87
C HIS A 292 -6.91 -16.70 -11.38
N VAL A 293 -7.91 -17.40 -11.88
CA VAL A 293 -8.20 -17.42 -13.32
C VAL A 293 -9.66 -17.15 -13.55
N LEU A 294 -9.94 -16.11 -14.33
CA LEU A 294 -11.28 -15.83 -14.83
C LEU A 294 -11.36 -16.34 -16.27
N ASP A 295 -12.19 -17.33 -16.49
CA ASP A 295 -12.50 -17.87 -17.81
C ASP A 295 -13.89 -17.36 -18.24
N PRO A 296 -13.96 -16.39 -19.16
CA PRO A 296 -15.21 -15.85 -19.65
C PRO A 296 -16.00 -16.83 -20.54
N ASP A 297 -15.31 -17.76 -21.21
CA ASP A 297 -15.88 -18.67 -22.19
C ASP A 297 -16.54 -19.87 -21.52
N SER A 298 -15.92 -20.44 -20.49
CA SER A 298 -16.58 -21.43 -19.61
C SER A 298 -17.48 -20.79 -18.55
N GLY A 299 -17.40 -19.47 -18.36
CA GLY A 299 -18.13 -18.75 -17.34
C GLY A 299 -17.74 -19.17 -15.92
N THR A 300 -16.45 -19.43 -15.66
CA THR A 300 -15.97 -19.85 -14.34
C THR A 300 -14.89 -18.92 -13.80
N LEU A 301 -15.02 -18.55 -12.52
CA LEU A 301 -13.96 -17.91 -11.74
C LEU A 301 -13.32 -18.96 -10.85
N ARG A 302 -12.01 -19.14 -10.99
CA ARG A 302 -11.23 -20.08 -10.20
C ARG A 302 -10.36 -19.34 -9.21
N ILE A 303 -10.74 -19.39 -7.93
CA ILE A 303 -10.03 -18.80 -6.80
C ILE A 303 -9.06 -19.84 -6.23
N ARG A 304 -7.81 -19.45 -6.04
CA ARG A 304 -6.72 -20.36 -5.67
C ARG A 304 -5.81 -19.73 -4.63
N ARG A 305 -5.33 -20.50 -3.65
CA ARG A 305 -4.26 -20.09 -2.72
C ARG A 305 -3.27 -21.21 -2.57
N ALA A 306 -2.07 -21.00 -3.11
CA ALA A 306 -1.03 -22.02 -3.24
C ALA A 306 -1.61 -23.36 -3.69
N VAL A 307 -1.45 -24.39 -2.85
CA VAL A 307 -1.95 -25.75 -3.05
C VAL A 307 -3.15 -26.10 -2.16
N HIS A 308 -3.56 -25.17 -1.28
CA HIS A 308 -4.52 -25.41 -0.20
C HIS A 308 -5.96 -25.08 -0.59
N VAL A 309 -6.15 -24.03 -1.40
CA VAL A 309 -7.48 -23.61 -1.87
C VAL A 309 -7.52 -23.67 -3.39
N ASP A 310 -8.55 -24.34 -3.91
CA ASP A 310 -8.89 -24.36 -5.34
C ASP A 310 -10.42 -24.43 -5.46
N LEU A 311 -11.05 -23.26 -5.51
CA LEU A 311 -12.51 -23.10 -5.57
C LEU A 311 -12.91 -22.65 -6.97
N ARG A 312 -13.86 -23.37 -7.57
CA ARG A 312 -14.48 -22.99 -8.85
C ARG A 312 -15.85 -22.41 -8.58
N ILE A 313 -16.05 -21.17 -8.99
CA ILE A 313 -17.30 -20.44 -8.84
C ILE A 313 -17.86 -20.18 -10.25
N PRO A 314 -19.02 -20.75 -10.60
CA PRO A 314 -19.75 -20.32 -11.78
C PRO A 314 -20.17 -18.85 -11.56
N LEU A 315 -19.75 -17.93 -12.42
CA LEU A 315 -20.16 -16.50 -12.38
C LEU A 315 -21.69 -16.20 -12.33
N GLU A 316 -22.62 -17.15 -12.59
CA GLU A 316 -24.09 -16.95 -12.45
C GLU A 316 -24.47 -16.98 -11.00
N ARG A 317 -23.64 -17.64 -10.20
CA ARG A 317 -23.82 -17.74 -8.77
C ARG A 317 -23.27 -16.52 -8.06
N ILE A 318 -22.66 -15.55 -8.76
CA ILE A 318 -22.13 -14.34 -8.14
C ILE A 318 -23.27 -13.32 -8.07
N ALA A 319 -23.79 -13.10 -6.87
CA ALA A 319 -24.84 -12.11 -6.59
C ALA A 319 -24.29 -10.68 -6.62
N SER A 320 -23.16 -10.47 -5.95
CA SER A 320 -22.56 -9.15 -5.79
C SER A 320 -21.04 -9.23 -5.77
N VAL A 321 -20.42 -8.12 -6.16
CA VAL A 321 -18.98 -7.95 -6.24
C VAL A 321 -18.65 -6.61 -5.64
N ARG A 322 -17.85 -6.61 -4.58
CA ARG A 322 -17.37 -5.37 -3.98
C ARG A 322 -15.87 -5.41 -3.78
N ARG A 323 -15.24 -4.25 -3.97
CA ARG A 323 -13.89 -4.01 -3.50
C ARG A 323 -13.99 -3.61 -2.03
N GLU A 324 -13.30 -4.33 -1.17
CA GLU A 324 -13.31 -4.08 0.27
C GLU A 324 -11.95 -4.54 0.82
N LEU A 325 -11.10 -3.60 1.23
CA LEU A 325 -9.85 -3.93 1.90
C LEU A 325 -10.14 -4.28 3.36
N ARG A 326 -9.89 -5.54 3.75
CA ARG A 326 -10.03 -6.00 5.13
C ARG A 326 -8.76 -6.67 5.61
N MET A 327 -8.35 -6.31 6.83
CA MET A 327 -7.16 -6.83 7.53
C MET A 327 -7.53 -7.66 8.77
N SER A 328 -8.80 -7.64 9.19
CA SER A 328 -9.35 -8.46 10.27
C SER A 328 -10.39 -9.44 9.73
N HIS A 329 -10.23 -10.71 10.08
CA HIS A 329 -11.07 -11.81 9.61
C HIS A 329 -11.48 -12.66 10.80
N GLU A 330 -12.67 -12.41 11.34
CA GLU A 330 -13.28 -13.34 12.28
C GLU A 330 -13.83 -14.56 11.52
N PRO A 331 -13.53 -15.80 11.96
CA PRO A 331 -14.06 -16.99 11.30
C PRO A 331 -15.59 -17.06 11.46
N ALA A 332 -16.32 -16.83 10.37
CA ALA A 332 -17.78 -16.95 10.33
C ALA A 332 -18.24 -18.19 9.53
N ALA A 333 -19.34 -18.81 9.96
CA ALA A 333 -19.92 -19.96 9.27
C ALA A 333 -20.46 -19.55 7.89
N GLY A 334 -19.99 -20.22 6.83
CA GLY A 334 -20.40 -19.92 5.44
C GLY A 334 -19.55 -18.88 4.72
N GLU A 335 -18.49 -18.36 5.36
CA GLU A 335 -17.51 -17.46 4.73
C GLU A 335 -16.19 -18.19 4.40
N LEU A 336 -15.59 -17.88 3.26
CA LEU A 336 -14.24 -18.30 2.89
C LEU A 336 -13.36 -17.08 2.69
N ASN A 337 -12.43 -16.87 3.63
CA ASN A 337 -11.41 -15.84 3.54
C ASN A 337 -10.12 -16.43 2.96
N VAL A 338 -9.72 -15.94 1.79
CA VAL A 338 -8.52 -16.32 1.06
C VAL A 338 -7.54 -15.14 1.12
N GLU A 339 -6.95 -14.97 2.30
CA GLU A 339 -6.00 -13.89 2.58
C GLU A 339 -4.68 -14.07 1.83
N ALA A 340 -4.08 -12.96 1.40
CA ALA A 340 -2.67 -12.90 1.03
C ALA A 340 -2.02 -11.77 1.82
N GLY A 341 -0.93 -12.06 2.55
CA GLY A 341 -0.29 -11.07 3.43
C GLY A 341 -1.21 -10.45 4.49
N SER A 342 -2.10 -11.26 5.10
CA SER A 342 -3.08 -10.82 6.12
C SER A 342 -4.17 -9.85 5.63
N GLN A 343 -4.40 -9.76 4.31
CA GLN A 343 -5.43 -8.90 3.73
C GLN A 343 -6.27 -9.62 2.67
N THR A 344 -7.51 -9.14 2.48
CA THR A 344 -8.39 -9.46 1.35
C THR A 344 -8.84 -8.16 0.69
N THR A 345 -8.91 -8.11 -0.64
CA THR A 345 -9.27 -6.88 -1.40
C THR A 345 -10.60 -6.98 -2.13
N VAL A 346 -11.10 -8.18 -2.36
CA VAL A 346 -12.34 -8.45 -3.11
C VAL A 346 -13.26 -9.32 -2.27
N THR A 347 -14.52 -8.91 -2.13
CA THR A 347 -15.59 -9.71 -1.53
C THR A 347 -16.63 -10.05 -2.61
N ARG A 348 -16.97 -11.33 -2.72
CA ARG A 348 -18.01 -11.86 -3.62
C ARG A 348 -19.09 -12.55 -2.78
N GLU A 349 -20.34 -12.14 -2.95
CA GLU A 349 -21.48 -12.84 -2.37
C GLU A 349 -22.09 -13.76 -3.42
N LEU A 350 -22.45 -14.96 -3.02
CA LEU A 350 -22.97 -15.99 -3.89
C LEU A 350 -24.48 -16.16 -3.68
N THR A 351 -25.24 -16.25 -4.77
CA THR A 351 -26.69 -16.51 -4.75
C THR A 351 -26.98 -17.91 -4.18
N GLU A 352 -26.14 -18.88 -4.53
CA GLU A 352 -26.20 -20.25 -4.03
C GLU A 352 -24.89 -20.65 -3.35
N PRO A 353 -24.95 -21.44 -2.28
CA PRO A 353 -23.75 -21.96 -1.65
C PRO A 353 -22.93 -22.83 -2.63
N VAL A 354 -21.62 -22.58 -2.68
CA VAL A 354 -20.67 -23.42 -3.43
C VAL A 354 -19.87 -24.27 -2.46
N THR A 355 -19.79 -25.57 -2.73
CA THR A 355 -19.05 -26.50 -1.89
C THR A 355 -17.53 -26.35 -2.11
N HIS A 356 -16.85 -25.87 -1.09
CA HIS A 356 -15.40 -25.90 -0.96
C HIS A 356 -14.96 -27.17 -0.23
N VAL A 357 -13.92 -27.85 -0.76
CA VAL A 357 -13.32 -29.02 -0.11
C VAL A 357 -11.99 -28.60 0.51
N THR A 358 -11.86 -28.71 1.83
CA THR A 358 -10.61 -28.39 2.52
C THR A 358 -9.53 -29.45 2.23
N LEU A 359 -8.28 -29.16 2.61
CA LEU A 359 -7.15 -30.07 2.41
C LEU A 359 -7.39 -31.49 2.94
N PHE A 360 -8.10 -31.62 4.06
CA PHE A 360 -8.43 -32.91 4.70
C PHE A 360 -9.75 -33.53 4.20
N GLY A 361 -10.30 -33.03 3.09
CA GLY A 361 -11.49 -33.59 2.46
C GLY A 361 -12.82 -33.21 3.12
N ARG A 362 -12.84 -32.28 4.08
CA ARG A 362 -14.08 -31.78 4.68
C ARG A 362 -14.76 -30.84 3.68
N ARG A 363 -16.06 -31.06 3.45
CA ARG A 363 -16.89 -30.19 2.62
C ARG A 363 -17.42 -29.04 3.46
N ARG A 364 -17.31 -27.82 2.94
CA ARG A 364 -17.88 -26.61 3.52
C ARG A 364 -18.65 -25.88 2.43
N ASP A 365 -19.89 -25.52 2.72
CA ASP A 365 -20.69 -24.71 1.82
C ASP A 365 -20.44 -23.23 2.12
N VAL A 366 -20.08 -22.49 1.09
CA VAL A 366 -19.63 -21.10 1.20
C VAL A 366 -20.58 -20.21 0.42
N ARG A 367 -21.06 -19.14 1.05
CA ARG A 367 -21.89 -18.09 0.45
C ARG A 367 -21.15 -16.79 0.25
N VAL A 368 -20.15 -16.50 1.07
CA VAL A 368 -19.33 -15.28 0.93
C VAL A 368 -17.88 -15.70 0.71
N VAL A 369 -17.27 -15.22 -0.36
CA VAL A 369 -15.85 -15.48 -0.67
C VAL A 369 -15.10 -14.17 -0.67
N ARG A 370 -14.16 -14.01 0.25
CA ARG A 370 -13.25 -12.86 0.31
C ARG A 370 -11.86 -13.31 -0.12
N PHE A 371 -11.21 -12.58 -1.01
CA PHE A 371 -9.88 -12.94 -1.49
C PHE A 371 -9.05 -11.71 -1.87
N HIS A 372 -7.73 -11.87 -1.91
CA HIS A 372 -6.81 -10.84 -2.39
C HIS A 372 -6.48 -11.07 -3.87
N ALA A 373 -6.40 -9.99 -4.64
CA ALA A 373 -5.88 -9.98 -6.00
C ALA A 373 -5.03 -8.72 -6.21
N ASP A 374 -3.83 -8.88 -6.78
CA ASP A 374 -2.88 -7.81 -7.07
C ASP A 374 -3.51 -6.77 -8.04
N GLU A 375 -4.37 -7.23 -8.95
CA GLU A 375 -5.11 -6.40 -9.92
C GLU A 375 -6.63 -6.45 -9.65
N SER A 376 -7.00 -6.24 -8.38
CA SER A 376 -8.40 -6.31 -7.91
C SER A 376 -9.38 -5.48 -8.73
N ASP A 377 -9.02 -4.26 -9.17
CA ASP A 377 -9.89 -3.43 -10.00
C ASP A 377 -10.14 -4.02 -11.39
N ALA A 378 -9.15 -4.72 -11.98
CA ALA A 378 -9.33 -5.38 -13.27
C ALA A 378 -10.20 -6.63 -13.13
N LEU A 379 -10.04 -7.39 -12.04
CA LEU A 379 -10.85 -8.57 -11.74
C LEU A 379 -12.31 -8.25 -11.37
N VAL A 380 -12.56 -7.10 -10.72
CA VAL A 380 -13.92 -6.61 -10.43
C VAL A 380 -14.61 -6.11 -11.69
N ARG A 381 -13.87 -5.45 -12.60
CA ARG A 381 -14.40 -4.92 -13.86
C ARG A 381 -14.59 -5.98 -14.94
N ALA A 382 -13.92 -7.12 -14.84
CA ALA A 382 -14.06 -8.18 -15.82
C ALA A 382 -15.48 -8.78 -15.78
N PRO A 383 -16.21 -8.78 -16.91
CA PRO A 383 -17.64 -9.07 -16.93
C PRO A 383 -17.95 -10.52 -16.52
N ALA A 384 -19.00 -10.69 -15.72
CA ALA A 384 -19.57 -11.99 -15.40
C ALA A 384 -20.53 -12.43 -16.52
N ARG A 385 -20.15 -13.49 -17.26
CA ARG A 385 -20.93 -14.34 -18.22
C ARG A 385 -21.21 -13.84 -19.65
N GLY A 386 -20.78 -14.67 -20.63
CA GLY A 386 -21.48 -15.91 -21.00
C GLY A 386 -22.66 -15.79 -21.98
N GLY A 387 -22.35 -15.91 -23.29
CA GLY A 387 -23.19 -16.54 -24.33
C GLY A 387 -24.59 -16.01 -24.66
N GLY A 388 -24.69 -15.10 -25.64
CA GLY A 388 -25.92 -14.81 -26.39
C GLY A 388 -25.74 -13.70 -27.45
N PRO A 389 -26.62 -13.56 -28.48
CA PRO A 389 -26.41 -12.73 -29.69
C PRO A 389 -26.29 -11.20 -29.46
N LEU A 390 -26.20 -10.76 -28.21
CA LEU A 390 -25.98 -9.38 -27.78
C LEU A 390 -24.50 -8.98 -27.75
N GLY A 391 -23.57 -9.91 -28.04
CA GLY A 391 -22.12 -9.68 -28.06
C GLY A 391 -21.63 -8.59 -29.03
N ARG A 392 -22.42 -8.24 -30.06
CA ARG A 392 -22.16 -7.06 -30.91
C ARG A 392 -22.54 -5.74 -30.24
N ARG A 393 -23.51 -5.72 -29.31
CA ARG A 393 -23.90 -4.52 -28.55
C ARG A 393 -23.00 -4.27 -27.32
N ALA A 394 -22.42 -5.31 -26.71
CA ALA A 394 -21.53 -5.17 -25.55
C ALA A 394 -20.09 -4.78 -25.91
N ARG A 395 -19.56 -5.22 -27.07
CA ARG A 395 -18.34 -4.60 -27.63
C ARG A 395 -18.57 -3.12 -27.90
N HIS A 396 -19.76 -2.77 -28.40
CA HIS A 396 -20.18 -1.37 -28.49
C HIS A 396 -20.31 -0.72 -27.12
N ARG A 397 -20.59 -1.45 -26.02
CA ARG A 397 -20.82 -0.95 -24.64
C ARG A 397 -19.59 -0.77 -23.76
N THR A 398 -18.55 -1.59 -23.90
CA THR A 398 -17.26 -1.42 -23.19
C THR A 398 -16.34 -0.47 -23.94
N LEU A 399 -16.33 -0.53 -25.28
CA LEU A 399 -15.83 0.59 -26.07
C LEU A 399 -16.65 1.83 -25.74
N THR A 400 -17.99 1.79 -25.66
CA THR A 400 -18.70 2.99 -25.18
C THR A 400 -18.45 3.30 -23.71
N ALA A 401 -18.08 2.42 -22.78
CA ALA A 401 -17.79 2.81 -21.39
C ALA A 401 -16.41 3.46 -21.21
N GLU A 402 -15.39 3.00 -21.97
CA GLU A 402 -14.10 3.69 -22.07
C GLU A 402 -14.20 4.94 -22.95
N LEU A 403 -14.99 4.91 -24.03
CA LEU A 403 -15.35 6.10 -24.81
C LEU A 403 -16.27 7.05 -24.02
N TYR A 404 -17.11 6.57 -23.10
CA TYR A 404 -17.97 7.36 -22.17
C TYR A 404 -17.08 7.93 -21.05
N ARG A 405 -16.04 7.21 -20.62
CA ARG A 405 -15.03 7.72 -19.68
C ARG A 405 -14.08 8.71 -20.36
N GLU A 406 -13.89 8.62 -21.68
CA GLU A 406 -13.25 9.64 -22.50
C GLU A 406 -14.19 10.84 -22.79
N GLU A 407 -15.48 10.61 -23.05
CA GLU A 407 -16.52 11.63 -23.31
C GLU A 407 -16.89 12.45 -22.06
N TYR A 408 -16.84 11.84 -20.87
CA TYR A 408 -17.21 12.47 -19.59
C TYR A 408 -15.98 12.58 -18.69
N ARG A 409 -14.99 13.33 -19.17
CA ARG A 409 -13.75 13.63 -18.47
C ARG A 409 -13.94 14.82 -17.53
N VAL A 410 -13.70 14.64 -16.24
CA VAL A 410 -13.60 15.78 -15.31
C VAL A 410 -12.29 16.53 -15.57
N LEU A 411 -12.37 17.82 -15.88
CA LEU A 411 -11.24 18.72 -15.96
C LEU A 411 -11.13 19.51 -14.64
N VAL A 412 -10.03 19.35 -13.92
CA VAL A 412 -9.79 20.04 -12.64
C VAL A 412 -8.80 21.17 -12.86
N LEU A 413 -9.18 22.38 -12.46
CA LEU A 413 -8.35 23.57 -12.57
C LEU A 413 -7.76 23.90 -11.20
N LEU A 414 -6.43 23.84 -11.11
CA LEU A 414 -5.67 24.07 -9.89
C LEU A 414 -4.95 25.43 -9.94
N PRO A 415 -4.85 26.16 -8.82
CA PRO A 415 -3.92 27.27 -8.71
C PRO A 415 -2.47 26.74 -8.64
N PRO A 416 -1.46 27.51 -9.08
CA PRO A 416 -0.09 27.13 -8.82
C PRO A 416 0.23 27.36 -7.35
N SER A 417 1.41 26.90 -6.94
CA SER A 417 1.99 27.23 -5.66
C SER A 417 3.04 28.33 -5.76
N GLU A 418 3.19 29.08 -4.68
CA GLU A 418 4.30 30.03 -4.52
C GLU A 418 5.62 29.26 -4.34
N GLY A 419 5.63 28.27 -3.45
CA GLY A 419 6.72 27.32 -3.30
C GLY A 419 6.86 26.46 -4.55
N LYS A 420 8.07 26.38 -5.09
CA LYS A 420 8.38 25.50 -6.22
C LYS A 420 9.68 24.78 -5.95
N ALA A 421 9.73 23.50 -6.30
CA ALA A 421 10.96 22.74 -6.29
C ALA A 421 11.98 23.38 -7.22
N ALA A 422 13.27 23.23 -6.90
CA ALA A 422 14.34 23.69 -7.76
C ALA A 422 14.26 23.01 -9.14
N SER A 423 14.70 23.74 -10.17
CA SER A 423 14.96 23.16 -11.48
C SER A 423 15.97 22.02 -11.32
N GLY A 424 15.65 20.83 -11.82
CA GLY A 424 16.56 19.69 -11.74
C GLY A 424 17.65 19.72 -12.80
N ARG A 425 18.56 18.74 -12.75
CA ARG A 425 19.39 18.39 -13.92
C ARG A 425 18.47 17.87 -15.02
N GLY A 426 18.52 18.46 -16.21
CA GLY A 426 17.65 18.05 -17.31
C GLY A 426 17.78 18.95 -18.53
N ALA A 427 17.20 18.52 -19.65
CA ALA A 427 17.15 19.33 -20.86
C ALA A 427 16.31 20.60 -20.62
N PRO A 428 16.70 21.73 -21.23
CA PRO A 428 15.89 22.94 -21.21
C PRO A 428 14.49 22.71 -21.77
N LEU A 429 13.52 23.48 -21.30
CA LEU A 429 12.16 23.44 -21.82
C LEU A 429 12.14 23.84 -23.30
N LYS A 430 11.45 23.05 -24.12
CA LYS A 430 11.00 23.43 -25.46
C LYS A 430 9.55 23.92 -25.35
N PRO A 431 9.25 25.23 -25.45
CA PRO A 431 7.89 25.75 -25.19
C PRO A 431 6.78 25.08 -26.02
N GLY A 432 7.09 24.65 -27.26
CA GLY A 432 6.18 23.93 -28.14
C GLY A 432 5.85 22.50 -27.72
N SER A 433 6.58 21.90 -26.76
CA SER A 433 6.27 20.56 -26.23
C SER A 433 5.28 20.58 -25.07
N LEU A 434 4.85 21.77 -24.61
CA LEU A 434 3.85 21.91 -23.56
C LEU A 434 2.46 21.59 -24.10
N SER A 435 1.62 21.01 -23.25
CA SER A 435 0.20 20.81 -23.55
C SER A 435 -0.48 22.14 -23.90
N LEU A 436 -1.60 22.09 -24.64
CA LEU A 436 -2.33 23.27 -25.14
C LEU A 436 -1.47 24.11 -26.11
N PRO A 437 -1.20 23.60 -27.34
CA PRO A 437 -0.31 24.25 -28.30
C PRO A 437 -0.80 25.63 -28.74
N GLY A 438 -2.11 25.90 -28.68
CA GLY A 438 -2.67 27.24 -28.96
C GLY A 438 -2.17 28.35 -28.01
N LEU A 439 -1.54 28.01 -26.89
CA LEU A 439 -0.90 28.97 -25.99
C LEU A 439 0.57 29.25 -26.32
N ALA A 440 1.19 28.53 -27.27
CA ALA A 440 2.63 28.60 -27.52
C ALA A 440 3.13 30.02 -27.82
N GLY A 441 2.45 30.75 -28.71
CA GLY A 441 2.84 32.13 -29.03
C GLY A 441 2.72 33.08 -27.83
N ALA A 442 1.65 32.95 -27.05
CA ALA A 442 1.44 33.76 -25.86
C ALA A 442 2.48 33.46 -24.76
N ARG A 443 2.86 32.18 -24.60
CA ARG A 443 3.92 31.75 -23.68
C ARG A 443 5.28 32.31 -24.07
N GLU A 444 5.62 32.29 -25.36
CA GLU A 444 6.90 32.83 -25.82
C GLU A 444 7.01 34.33 -25.57
N ALA A 445 5.93 35.10 -25.79
CA ALA A 445 5.91 36.53 -25.50
C ALA A 445 6.11 36.83 -24.01
N VAL A 446 5.39 36.12 -23.13
CA VAL A 446 5.53 36.30 -21.66
C VAL A 446 6.90 35.86 -21.18
N LEU A 447 7.44 34.76 -21.72
CA LEU A 447 8.78 34.28 -21.40
C LEU A 447 9.85 35.29 -21.83
N ALA A 448 9.77 35.79 -23.07
CA ALA A 448 10.71 36.77 -23.58
C ALA A 448 10.71 38.04 -22.72
N GLU A 449 9.54 38.62 -22.47
CA GLU A 449 9.43 39.84 -21.67
C GLU A 449 9.90 39.64 -20.23
N LEU A 450 9.58 38.50 -19.60
CA LEU A 450 10.04 38.22 -18.25
C LEU A 450 11.57 38.12 -18.18
N VAL A 451 12.18 37.41 -19.14
CA VAL A 451 13.65 37.27 -19.20
C VAL A 451 14.30 38.63 -19.50
N ASP A 452 13.75 39.41 -20.44
CA ASP A 452 14.28 40.74 -20.79
C ASP A 452 14.17 41.71 -19.60
N LEU A 453 13.07 41.68 -18.85
CA LEU A 453 12.91 42.45 -17.61
C LEU A 453 13.97 42.07 -16.57
N CYS A 454 14.18 40.77 -16.34
CA CYS A 454 15.18 40.28 -15.40
C CYS A 454 16.62 40.56 -15.85
N ALA A 455 16.88 40.63 -17.16
CA ALA A 455 18.19 40.93 -17.72
C ALA A 455 18.52 42.43 -17.69
N ALA A 456 17.51 43.29 -17.88
CA ALA A 456 17.73 44.73 -18.01
C ALA A 456 17.95 45.43 -16.66
N ASP A 457 17.15 45.09 -15.65
CA ASP A 457 17.19 45.76 -14.35
C ASP A 457 16.64 44.83 -13.25
N GLU A 458 17.53 44.32 -12.41
CA GLU A 458 17.20 43.39 -11.34
C GLU A 458 16.30 44.02 -10.25
N ASP A 459 16.50 45.30 -9.93
CA ASP A 459 15.74 46.00 -8.89
C ASP A 459 14.31 46.29 -9.37
N LYS A 460 14.18 46.74 -10.63
CA LYS A 460 12.88 46.90 -11.29
C LYS A 460 12.17 45.56 -11.46
N ALA A 461 12.88 44.49 -11.83
CA ALA A 461 12.31 43.16 -11.92
C ALA A 461 11.77 42.68 -10.56
N ARG A 462 12.52 42.92 -9.47
CA ARG A 462 12.09 42.61 -8.11
C ARG A 462 10.82 43.37 -7.73
N GLU A 463 10.74 44.67 -8.04
CA GLU A 463 9.56 45.50 -7.81
C GLU A 463 8.34 44.98 -8.58
N VAL A 464 8.48 44.76 -9.89
CA VAL A 464 7.41 44.28 -10.77
C VAL A 464 6.89 42.90 -10.36
N LEU A 465 7.79 42.01 -9.93
CA LEU A 465 7.44 40.67 -9.48
C LEU A 465 6.91 40.64 -8.03
N GLY A 466 6.94 41.77 -7.32
CA GLY A 466 6.48 41.88 -5.93
C GLY A 466 7.34 41.05 -4.97
N LEU A 467 8.66 41.02 -5.19
CA LEU A 467 9.59 40.21 -4.41
C LEU A 467 10.21 41.03 -3.28
N SER A 468 10.26 40.46 -2.07
CA SER A 468 11.02 41.03 -0.96
C SER A 468 12.51 40.93 -1.23
N GLU A 469 13.32 41.69 -0.49
CA GLU A 469 14.79 41.70 -0.63
C GLU A 469 15.40 40.29 -0.48
N GLY A 470 14.90 39.50 0.47
CA GLY A 470 15.34 38.11 0.67
C GLY A 470 14.99 37.12 -0.46
N LEU A 471 14.18 37.54 -1.45
CA LEU A 471 13.81 36.73 -2.62
C LEU A 471 14.49 37.21 -3.91
N ARG A 472 15.52 38.05 -3.82
CA ARG A 472 16.28 38.56 -4.98
C ARG A 472 16.79 37.45 -5.90
N GLY A 473 17.22 36.31 -5.35
CA GLY A 473 17.66 35.14 -6.11
C GLY A 473 16.61 34.54 -7.07
N GLU A 474 15.32 34.85 -6.89
CA GLU A 474 14.28 34.45 -7.84
C GLU A 474 14.36 35.20 -9.17
N VAL A 475 14.96 36.40 -9.20
CA VAL A 475 15.20 37.15 -10.44
C VAL A 475 16.27 36.47 -11.28
N ALA A 476 17.38 36.07 -10.67
CA ALA A 476 18.44 35.29 -11.32
C ALA A 476 17.89 33.97 -11.87
N LYS A 477 17.02 33.29 -11.13
CA LYS A 477 16.34 32.08 -11.59
C LYS A 477 15.49 32.32 -12.85
N ASN A 478 14.77 33.45 -12.90
CA ASN A 478 13.97 33.81 -14.07
C ASN A 478 14.85 34.14 -15.30
N LEU A 479 16.03 34.74 -15.09
CA LEU A 479 16.97 35.03 -16.17
C LEU A 479 17.43 33.75 -16.89
N GLU A 480 17.59 32.65 -16.15
CA GLU A 480 18.06 31.37 -16.68
C GLU A 480 16.95 30.48 -17.28
N LEU A 481 15.69 30.94 -17.39
CA LEU A 481 14.55 30.09 -17.77
C LEU A 481 14.71 29.39 -19.13
N ARG A 482 15.46 29.98 -20.06
CA ARG A 482 15.69 29.40 -21.40
C ARG A 482 16.68 28.24 -21.39
N THR A 483 17.52 28.15 -20.37
CA THR A 483 18.59 27.13 -20.23
C THR A 483 18.38 26.22 -19.04
N ALA A 484 17.52 26.60 -18.09
CA ALA A 484 17.21 25.82 -16.89
C ALA A 484 16.57 24.46 -17.22
N GLY A 485 17.01 23.42 -16.51
CA GLY A 485 16.46 22.07 -16.67
C GLY A 485 14.98 21.99 -16.24
N ALA A 486 14.17 21.30 -17.05
CA ALA A 486 12.73 21.18 -16.82
C ALA A 486 12.34 19.87 -16.12
N ARG A 487 11.33 19.93 -15.23
CA ARG A 487 10.71 18.77 -14.56
C ARG A 487 9.19 18.79 -14.74
N PRO A 488 8.49 17.63 -14.64
CA PRO A 488 7.03 17.60 -14.69
C PRO A 488 6.42 18.61 -13.71
N ALA A 489 5.41 19.36 -14.14
CA ALA A 489 4.79 20.41 -13.34
C ALA A 489 4.25 19.90 -12.00
N GLY A 490 3.78 18.64 -11.95
CA GLY A 490 3.35 17.97 -10.72
C GLY A 490 4.48 17.73 -9.69
N GLU A 491 5.75 17.80 -10.10
CA GLU A 491 6.93 17.75 -9.22
C GLU A 491 7.50 19.14 -8.93
N ILE A 492 7.12 20.15 -9.72
CA ILE A 492 7.58 21.53 -9.55
C ILE A 492 6.76 22.26 -8.50
N TYR A 493 5.43 22.14 -8.52
CA TYR A 493 4.57 22.87 -7.59
C TYR A 493 4.55 22.18 -6.21
N THR A 494 4.98 22.89 -5.17
CA THR A 494 5.05 22.41 -3.79
C THR A 494 4.26 23.28 -2.83
N GLY A 495 3.82 22.73 -1.70
CA GLY A 495 3.11 23.46 -0.65
C GLY A 495 1.69 22.95 -0.44
N VAL A 496 1.00 23.51 0.56
CA VAL A 496 -0.22 22.99 1.21
C VAL A 496 -1.22 22.23 0.32
N LEU A 497 -1.57 22.76 -0.87
CA LEU A 497 -2.49 22.05 -1.78
C LEU A 497 -1.86 20.80 -2.40
N TYR A 498 -0.62 20.93 -2.90
CA TYR A 498 0.11 19.86 -3.58
C TYR A 498 0.60 18.81 -2.58
N ASP A 499 0.96 19.22 -1.37
CA ASP A 499 1.32 18.33 -0.28
C ASP A 499 0.10 17.48 0.15
N ALA A 500 -1.08 18.08 0.22
CA ALA A 500 -2.33 17.35 0.51
C ALA A 500 -2.82 16.49 -0.67
N LEU A 501 -2.52 16.88 -1.90
CA LEU A 501 -2.81 16.09 -3.10
C LEU A 501 -1.89 14.86 -3.21
N ASP A 502 -0.63 15.00 -2.80
CA ASP A 502 0.40 13.97 -2.76
C ASP A 502 0.41 13.08 -4.03
N LEU A 503 0.66 13.72 -5.18
CA LEU A 503 0.67 13.06 -6.49
C LEU A 503 1.65 11.87 -6.55
N ALA A 504 2.71 11.91 -5.75
CA ALA A 504 3.74 10.88 -5.73
C ALA A 504 3.24 9.56 -5.15
N SER A 505 2.38 9.60 -4.12
CA SER A 505 1.84 8.39 -3.48
C SER A 505 0.66 7.75 -4.23
N LEU A 506 0.08 8.44 -5.22
CA LEU A 506 -1.02 7.91 -6.01
C LEU A 506 -0.65 6.61 -6.75
N ASP A 507 -1.62 5.69 -6.86
CA ASP A 507 -1.47 4.49 -7.66
C ASP A 507 -1.40 4.78 -9.17
N ALA A 508 -1.10 3.76 -9.98
CA ALA A 508 -0.93 3.95 -11.41
C ALA A 508 -2.22 4.38 -12.15
N ALA A 509 -3.40 3.99 -11.67
CA ALA A 509 -4.66 4.39 -12.28
C ALA A 509 -5.00 5.85 -11.97
N ALA A 510 -4.85 6.24 -10.70
CA ALA A 510 -5.01 7.61 -10.23
C ALA A 510 -3.99 8.55 -10.88
N LYS A 511 -2.71 8.15 -11.03
CA LYS A 511 -1.69 8.93 -11.76
C LYS A 511 -2.06 9.16 -13.23
N ARG A 512 -2.57 8.13 -13.91
CA ARG A 512 -3.07 8.28 -15.29
C ARG A 512 -4.29 9.20 -15.36
N GLY A 513 -5.19 9.10 -14.38
CA GLY A 513 -6.31 10.03 -14.21
C GLY A 513 -5.83 11.46 -14.03
N ALA A 514 -4.89 11.68 -13.12
CA ALA A 514 -4.30 12.99 -12.83
C ALA A 514 -3.64 13.62 -14.06
N ALA A 515 -2.83 12.86 -14.79
CA ALA A 515 -2.18 13.31 -16.02
C ALA A 515 -3.18 13.80 -17.08
N ARG A 516 -4.37 13.19 -17.13
CA ARG A 516 -5.44 13.61 -18.04
C ARG A 516 -6.29 14.74 -17.44
N SER A 517 -6.58 14.74 -16.17
CA SER A 517 -7.62 15.62 -15.61
C SER A 517 -7.10 16.92 -15.01
N LEU A 518 -5.84 16.99 -14.58
CA LEU A 518 -5.33 18.15 -13.85
C LEU A 518 -4.68 19.17 -14.79
N LEU A 519 -5.17 20.41 -14.72
CA LEU A 519 -4.54 21.60 -15.29
C LEU A 519 -4.18 22.58 -14.18
N VAL A 520 -2.90 22.97 -14.14
CA VAL A 520 -2.40 23.99 -13.22
C VAL A 520 -2.29 25.31 -13.96
N PHE A 521 -2.94 26.36 -13.43
CA PHE A 521 -2.80 27.71 -13.96
C PHE A 521 -1.47 28.32 -13.56
N SER A 522 -0.87 29.11 -14.44
CA SER A 522 0.47 29.66 -14.27
C SER A 522 0.52 31.09 -14.81
N GLY A 523 1.15 32.02 -14.08
CA GLY A 523 1.38 33.38 -14.57
C GLY A 523 2.27 33.41 -15.83
N LEU A 524 3.31 32.55 -15.87
CA LEU A 524 4.27 32.46 -16.98
C LEU A 524 3.77 31.57 -18.12
N TRP A 525 3.21 30.41 -17.79
CA TRP A 525 2.87 29.37 -18.77
C TRP A 525 1.39 29.34 -19.16
N GLY A 526 0.58 30.20 -18.53
CA GLY A 526 -0.87 30.26 -18.69
C GLY A 526 -1.58 29.10 -17.99
N ALA A 527 -1.53 27.90 -18.58
CA ALA A 527 -2.06 26.67 -18.02
C ALA A 527 -1.21 25.49 -18.51
N VAL A 528 -0.91 24.53 -17.63
CA VAL A 528 -0.06 23.36 -17.92
C VAL A 528 -0.65 22.10 -17.32
N ARG A 529 -0.42 20.95 -17.95
CA ARG A 529 -0.71 19.64 -17.35
C ARG A 529 0.34 19.29 -16.31
N VAL A 530 -0.01 18.45 -15.35
CA VAL A 530 0.95 17.96 -14.34
C VAL A 530 2.13 17.19 -14.94
N THR A 531 1.99 16.69 -16.16
CA THR A 531 3.06 16.00 -16.92
C THR A 531 3.91 16.92 -17.78
N ASP A 532 3.50 18.17 -17.98
CA ASP A 532 4.28 19.13 -18.77
C ASP A 532 5.58 19.44 -18.05
N ARG A 533 6.71 19.33 -18.74
CA ARG A 533 8.01 19.61 -18.13
C ARG A 533 8.28 21.11 -18.16
N ILE A 534 8.38 21.75 -17.02
CA ILE A 534 8.64 23.19 -16.88
C ILE A 534 9.85 23.45 -15.97
N PRO A 535 10.61 24.54 -16.18
CA PRO A 535 11.61 24.99 -15.21
C PRO A 535 10.94 25.61 -13.98
N SER A 536 11.67 25.70 -12.88
CA SER A 536 11.26 26.48 -11.71
C SER A 536 11.33 27.97 -12.03
N TYR A 537 10.31 28.73 -11.62
CA TYR A 537 10.14 30.14 -12.01
C TYR A 537 9.36 30.93 -10.95
N ARG A 538 9.48 32.25 -10.99
CA ARG A 538 8.72 33.18 -10.15
C ARG A 538 7.97 34.19 -11.00
N CYS A 539 6.70 33.93 -11.24
CA CYS A 539 5.81 34.86 -11.93
C CYS A 539 4.35 34.53 -11.57
N SER A 540 3.73 35.40 -10.76
CA SER A 540 2.33 35.22 -10.34
C SER A 540 1.36 35.83 -11.35
N MET A 541 0.10 35.40 -11.34
CA MET A 541 -0.92 35.92 -12.27
C MET A 541 -1.25 37.41 -12.04
N GLY A 542 -0.96 37.93 -10.85
CA GLY A 542 -1.20 39.32 -10.49
C GLY A 542 -0.15 40.30 -11.02
N VAL A 543 0.96 39.80 -11.57
CA VAL A 543 2.05 40.63 -12.09
C VAL A 543 1.59 41.44 -13.31
N ARG A 544 2.09 42.68 -13.40
CA ARG A 544 1.95 43.55 -14.56
C ARG A 544 3.30 43.72 -15.22
N LEU A 545 3.51 43.06 -16.35
CA LEU A 545 4.74 43.23 -17.11
C LEU A 545 4.68 44.54 -17.93
N PRO A 546 5.79 45.26 -18.13
CA PRO A 546 5.79 46.61 -18.73
C PRO A 546 5.19 46.73 -20.14
N GLY A 547 5.47 45.77 -21.01
CA GLY A 547 5.04 45.65 -22.40
C GLY A 547 3.77 44.84 -22.62
N LEU A 548 3.51 43.76 -21.86
CA LEU A 548 2.27 42.96 -22.01
C LEU A 548 1.14 43.37 -21.06
N GLY A 549 1.43 44.19 -20.05
CA GLY A 549 0.46 44.65 -19.06
C GLY A 549 0.10 43.60 -18.02
N ALA A 550 -1.12 43.68 -17.47
CA ALA A 550 -1.56 42.77 -16.41
C ALA A 550 -1.74 41.35 -16.95
N LEU A 551 -0.98 40.38 -16.42
CA LEU A 551 -0.97 39.01 -16.94
C LEU A 551 -2.36 38.34 -16.89
N GLY A 552 -3.10 38.54 -15.80
CA GLY A 552 -4.47 38.04 -15.71
C GLY A 552 -5.41 38.59 -16.79
N ALA A 553 -5.14 39.77 -17.36
CA ALA A 553 -5.88 40.29 -18.51
C ALA A 553 -5.33 39.76 -19.84
N TYR A 554 -4.01 39.73 -19.98
CA TYR A 554 -3.32 39.20 -21.15
C TYR A 554 -3.74 37.76 -21.48
N TRP A 555 -3.81 36.89 -20.46
CA TRP A 555 -4.17 35.48 -20.65
C TRP A 555 -5.64 35.25 -21.04
N ARG A 556 -6.54 36.23 -20.90
CA ARG A 556 -7.98 36.02 -21.18
C ARG A 556 -8.26 35.54 -22.59
N THR A 557 -7.68 36.20 -23.58
CA THR A 557 -7.92 35.88 -24.99
C THR A 557 -7.31 34.54 -25.38
N PRO A 558 -6.01 34.27 -25.12
CA PRO A 558 -5.42 32.95 -25.38
C PRO A 558 -6.17 31.81 -24.67
N MET A 559 -6.50 31.98 -23.39
CA MET A 559 -7.21 30.95 -22.61
C MET A 559 -8.62 30.69 -23.13
N ALA A 560 -9.35 31.73 -23.54
CA ALA A 560 -10.69 31.59 -24.11
C ALA A 560 -10.70 30.76 -25.40
N SER A 561 -9.60 30.76 -26.16
CA SER A 561 -9.48 29.97 -27.39
C SER A 561 -9.21 28.49 -27.16
N VAL A 562 -8.50 28.10 -26.08
CA VAL A 562 -8.04 26.72 -25.87
C VAL A 562 -8.81 25.95 -24.79
N LEU A 563 -9.32 26.63 -23.76
CA LEU A 563 -9.92 25.96 -22.61
C LEU A 563 -11.28 25.31 -22.89
N PRO A 564 -12.17 25.87 -23.74
CA PRO A 564 -13.41 25.18 -24.10
C PRO A 564 -13.15 23.81 -24.75
N GLU A 565 -12.18 23.73 -25.65
CA GLU A 565 -11.76 22.47 -26.29
C GLU A 565 -11.12 21.52 -25.28
N ALA A 566 -10.22 22.03 -24.43
CA ALA A 566 -9.59 21.23 -23.38
C ALA A 566 -10.60 20.66 -22.37
N ALA A 567 -11.70 21.37 -22.12
CA ALA A 567 -12.79 20.95 -21.25
C ALA A 567 -13.72 19.93 -21.90
N GLY A 568 -13.68 19.73 -23.22
CA GLY A 568 -14.53 18.78 -23.95
C GLY A 568 -16.01 18.93 -23.58
N SER A 569 -16.72 17.81 -23.39
CA SER A 569 -18.10 17.76 -22.90
C SER A 569 -18.23 17.50 -21.39
N GLY A 570 -17.14 17.23 -20.67
CA GLY A 570 -17.18 16.75 -19.29
C GLY A 570 -17.30 17.85 -18.22
N LEU A 571 -17.41 17.48 -16.94
CA LEU A 571 -17.48 18.45 -15.85
C LEU A 571 -16.17 19.28 -15.72
N VAL A 572 -16.28 20.57 -15.41
CA VAL A 572 -15.13 21.40 -15.02
C VAL A 572 -15.18 21.66 -13.51
N LEU A 573 -14.16 21.24 -12.77
CA LEU A 573 -14.00 21.53 -11.35
C LEU A 573 -12.97 22.65 -11.17
N ASP A 574 -13.42 23.85 -10.85
CA ASP A 574 -12.57 25.03 -10.68
C ASP A 574 -12.21 25.24 -9.20
N LEU A 575 -10.96 24.91 -8.87
CA LEU A 575 -10.40 25.05 -7.52
C LEU A 575 -9.43 26.23 -7.42
N ARG A 576 -9.28 27.03 -8.48
CA ARG A 576 -8.35 28.16 -8.54
C ARG A 576 -8.70 29.20 -7.47
N SER A 577 -7.69 29.96 -7.07
CA SER A 577 -7.91 31.18 -6.28
C SER A 577 -8.39 32.32 -7.18
N ALA A 578 -9.01 33.34 -6.59
CA ALA A 578 -9.59 34.47 -7.32
C ALA A 578 -8.60 35.15 -8.27
N ALA A 579 -7.33 35.28 -7.87
CA ALA A 579 -6.27 35.86 -8.70
C ALA A 579 -6.10 35.12 -10.05
N TYR A 580 -6.12 33.79 -10.02
CA TYR A 580 -5.94 32.95 -11.22
C TYR A 580 -7.24 32.77 -12.02
N ALA A 581 -8.40 32.90 -11.38
CA ALA A 581 -9.69 32.90 -12.06
C ALA A 581 -9.87 34.10 -13.02
N THR A 582 -9.09 35.18 -12.85
CA THR A 582 -9.13 36.35 -13.75
C THR A 582 -8.66 36.05 -15.17
N ALA A 583 -7.77 35.05 -15.33
CA ALA A 583 -7.20 34.63 -16.59
C ALA A 583 -8.19 33.90 -17.49
N TRP A 584 -9.24 33.31 -16.93
CA TRP A 584 -10.32 32.70 -17.71
C TRP A 584 -11.55 32.45 -16.85
N LYS A 585 -12.71 32.86 -17.37
CA LYS A 585 -14.02 32.54 -16.82
C LYS A 585 -14.80 31.72 -17.85
N PRO A 586 -15.34 30.54 -17.47
CA PRO A 586 -16.16 29.76 -18.38
C PRO A 586 -17.42 30.54 -18.77
N LYS A 587 -17.94 30.29 -19.97
CA LYS A 587 -19.16 30.91 -20.52
C LYS A 587 -20.03 29.85 -21.16
N GLY A 588 -21.33 30.14 -21.33
CA GLY A 588 -22.27 29.28 -22.05
C GLY A 588 -22.38 27.89 -21.41
N GLU A 589 -22.34 26.85 -22.24
CA GLU A 589 -22.44 25.45 -21.80
C GLU A 589 -21.31 25.05 -20.85
N VAL A 590 -20.09 25.55 -21.07
CA VAL A 590 -18.95 25.27 -20.18
C VAL A 590 -19.23 25.78 -18.76
N ALA A 591 -19.83 26.96 -18.65
CA ALA A 591 -20.19 27.52 -17.35
C ALA A 591 -21.27 26.70 -16.65
N ALA A 592 -22.29 26.21 -17.38
CA ALA A 592 -23.35 25.39 -16.80
C ALA A 592 -22.83 24.07 -16.19
N ARG A 593 -21.76 23.50 -16.76
CA ARG A 593 -21.07 22.29 -16.26
C ARG A 593 -19.82 22.59 -15.42
N THR A 594 -19.63 23.83 -14.97
CA THR A 594 -18.52 24.18 -14.08
C THR A 594 -19.01 24.21 -12.63
N ALA A 595 -18.24 23.61 -11.72
CA ALA A 595 -18.41 23.74 -10.28
C ALA A 595 -17.19 24.45 -9.67
N THR A 596 -17.44 25.44 -8.84
CA THR A 596 -16.44 26.14 -8.01
C THR A 596 -16.58 25.69 -6.56
N VAL A 597 -15.47 25.53 -5.85
CA VAL A 597 -15.49 25.08 -4.45
C VAL A 597 -14.96 26.17 -3.52
N ARG A 598 -15.75 26.48 -2.49
CA ARG A 598 -15.35 27.26 -1.31
C ARG A 598 -15.29 26.32 -0.11
N VAL A 599 -14.32 26.55 0.76
CA VAL A 599 -14.14 25.78 2.00
C VAL A 599 -14.49 26.71 3.16
N LEU A 600 -15.45 26.32 3.98
CA LEU A 600 -15.96 27.08 5.12
C LEU A 600 -15.76 26.28 6.40
N HIS A 601 -15.49 26.97 7.51
CA HIS A 601 -15.46 26.34 8.83
C HIS A 601 -16.89 26.09 9.33
N ALA A 602 -17.24 24.87 9.73
CA ALA A 602 -18.62 24.50 10.02
C ALA A 602 -19.27 25.34 11.16
N PRO A 603 -18.60 25.62 12.29
CA PRO A 603 -19.17 26.42 13.38
C PRO A 603 -19.43 27.89 13.02
N THR A 604 -18.50 28.54 12.30
CA THR A 604 -18.56 30.00 12.07
C THR A 604 -18.97 30.38 10.66
N ARG A 605 -19.03 29.42 9.73
CA ARG A 605 -19.23 29.59 8.28
C ARG A 605 -18.31 30.64 7.62
N LYS A 606 -17.22 31.02 8.30
CA LYS A 606 -16.21 31.93 7.77
C LYS A 606 -15.23 31.17 6.87
N VAL A 607 -14.76 31.85 5.83
CA VAL A 607 -13.73 31.32 4.93
C VAL A 607 -12.41 31.27 5.66
N VAL A 608 -11.88 30.08 5.93
CA VAL A 608 -10.56 29.92 6.54
C VAL A 608 -9.52 29.71 5.43
N SER A 609 -8.69 30.72 5.19
CA SER A 609 -7.78 30.75 4.04
C SER A 609 -6.69 29.68 4.09
N HIS A 610 -6.23 29.31 5.30
CA HIS A 610 -5.15 28.34 5.50
C HIS A 610 -5.58 26.91 5.12
N PHE A 611 -6.76 26.45 5.57
CA PHE A 611 -7.28 25.11 5.28
C PHE A 611 -7.86 24.94 3.87
N ASN A 612 -8.28 26.04 3.24
CA ASN A 612 -8.91 26.00 1.92
C ASN A 612 -8.02 25.27 0.89
N LYS A 613 -6.71 25.55 0.90
CA LYS A 613 -5.75 24.90 0.00
C LYS A 613 -5.59 23.41 0.28
N ALA A 614 -5.44 23.02 1.54
CA ALA A 614 -5.26 21.62 1.95
C ALA A 614 -6.51 20.78 1.61
N THR A 615 -7.69 21.29 1.97
CA THR A 615 -8.97 20.61 1.70
C THR A 615 -9.21 20.45 0.20
N LYS A 616 -8.89 21.47 -0.62
CA LYS A 616 -8.95 21.33 -2.08
C LYS A 616 -8.00 20.24 -2.61
N GLY A 617 -6.78 20.15 -2.07
CA GLY A 617 -5.84 19.06 -2.39
C GLY A 617 -6.41 17.69 -2.05
N ARG A 618 -6.98 17.53 -0.84
CA ARG A 618 -7.63 16.29 -0.38
C ARG A 618 -8.82 15.90 -1.25
N ILE A 619 -9.69 16.84 -1.62
CA ILE A 619 -10.85 16.58 -2.51
C ILE A 619 -10.37 15.97 -3.82
N VAL A 620 -9.37 16.57 -4.45
CA VAL A 620 -8.84 16.09 -5.74
C VAL A 620 -8.21 14.71 -5.58
N ARG A 621 -7.45 14.49 -4.50
CA ARG A 621 -6.87 13.18 -4.18
C ARG A 621 -7.94 12.11 -4.01
N SER A 622 -9.00 12.39 -3.25
CA SER A 622 -10.12 11.46 -3.01
C SER A 622 -10.83 11.11 -4.31
N LEU A 623 -11.16 12.11 -5.14
CA LEU A 623 -11.80 11.88 -6.44
C LEU A 623 -10.94 11.03 -7.37
N LEU A 624 -9.62 11.28 -7.41
CA LEU A 624 -8.69 10.51 -8.24
C LEU A 624 -8.50 9.07 -7.74
N THR A 625 -8.48 8.86 -6.42
CA THR A 625 -8.27 7.55 -5.79
C THR A 625 -9.49 6.66 -5.93
N ASP A 626 -10.69 7.23 -5.78
CA ASP A 626 -11.96 6.52 -6.02
C ASP A 626 -12.18 6.24 -7.51
N GLY A 627 -11.62 7.09 -8.38
CA GLY A 627 -11.84 7.02 -9.82
C GLY A 627 -13.20 7.58 -10.24
N ALA A 628 -13.79 8.44 -9.41
CA ALA A 628 -15.06 9.10 -9.65
C ALA A 628 -14.98 9.95 -10.94
N ALA A 629 -15.97 9.76 -11.82
CA ALA A 629 -16.14 10.54 -13.05
C ALA A 629 -17.54 11.17 -13.11
N PRO A 630 -17.85 12.13 -12.21
CA PRO A 630 -19.13 12.83 -12.21
C PRO A 630 -19.35 13.57 -13.53
N LYS A 631 -20.56 13.44 -14.06
CA LYS A 631 -20.94 13.96 -15.39
C LYS A 631 -21.30 15.44 -15.35
N ASP A 632 -21.80 15.90 -14.23
CA ASP A 632 -22.32 17.25 -14.01
C ASP A 632 -22.07 17.68 -12.54
N PRO A 633 -22.31 18.97 -12.20
CA PRO A 633 -22.10 19.47 -10.84
C PRO A 633 -22.95 18.78 -9.77
N ALA A 634 -24.15 18.29 -10.10
CA ALA A 634 -25.00 17.59 -9.13
C ALA A 634 -24.41 16.21 -8.79
N ALA A 635 -23.97 15.45 -9.80
CA ALA A 635 -23.25 14.20 -9.61
C ALA A 635 -21.92 14.38 -8.85
N LEU A 636 -21.26 15.54 -9.00
CA LEU A 636 -20.09 15.87 -8.19
C LEU A 636 -20.44 16.03 -6.71
N VAL A 637 -21.55 16.69 -6.39
CA VAL A 637 -22.00 16.84 -4.99
C VAL A 637 -22.23 15.49 -4.34
N GLU A 638 -22.93 14.58 -5.02
CA GLU A 638 -23.17 13.23 -4.51
C GLU A 638 -21.86 12.45 -4.35
N ALA A 639 -20.96 12.51 -5.33
CA ALA A 639 -19.65 11.87 -5.23
C ALA A 639 -18.83 12.41 -4.04
N LEU A 640 -18.87 13.72 -3.77
CA LEU A 640 -18.17 14.29 -2.62
C LEU A 640 -18.81 13.85 -1.28
N ARG A 641 -20.13 13.73 -1.22
CA ARG A 641 -20.84 13.22 -0.04
C ARG A 641 -20.52 11.75 0.23
N ASP A 642 -20.49 10.93 -0.81
CA ASP A 642 -20.09 9.51 -0.72
C ASP A 642 -18.65 9.35 -0.21
N LEU A 643 -17.78 10.31 -0.54
CA LEU A 643 -16.39 10.39 -0.06
C LEU A 643 -16.26 10.96 1.35
N GLY A 644 -17.37 11.27 2.03
CA GLY A 644 -17.40 11.74 3.42
C GLY A 644 -17.27 13.25 3.59
N TYR A 645 -17.36 14.05 2.52
CA TYR A 645 -17.36 15.51 2.65
C TYR A 645 -18.77 16.05 2.92
N VAL A 646 -18.87 17.01 3.85
CA VAL A 646 -20.11 17.76 4.06
C VAL A 646 -20.19 18.87 3.02
N VAL A 647 -21.09 18.71 2.05
CA VAL A 647 -21.26 19.64 0.92
C VAL A 647 -22.64 20.28 0.91
N GLU A 648 -22.65 21.60 1.06
CA GLU A 648 -23.79 22.46 0.79
C GLU A 648 -23.70 22.96 -0.66
N ALA A 649 -24.74 22.73 -1.45
CA ALA A 649 -24.77 23.09 -2.87
C ALA A 649 -26.13 23.68 -3.21
N GLN A 650 -26.12 24.80 -3.94
CA GLN A 650 -27.34 25.36 -4.50
C GLN A 650 -27.19 25.50 -6.01
N ALA A 651 -28.17 24.99 -6.75
CA ALA A 651 -28.22 25.14 -8.19
C ALA A 651 -28.27 26.64 -8.53
N PRO A 652 -27.49 27.11 -9.52
CA PRO A 652 -27.46 28.51 -9.88
C PRO A 652 -28.83 28.97 -10.41
N ALA A 653 -29.32 30.11 -9.91
CA ALA A 653 -30.62 30.67 -10.31
C ALA A 653 -30.70 31.09 -11.79
N ARG A 654 -29.55 31.30 -12.45
CA ARG A 654 -29.45 31.68 -13.87
C ARG A 654 -28.67 30.62 -14.65
N ALA A 655 -29.29 30.11 -15.73
CA ALA A 655 -28.64 29.20 -16.67
C ALA A 655 -27.35 29.79 -17.23
N GLY A 656 -26.31 28.96 -17.41
CA GLY A 656 -25.00 29.40 -17.88
C GLY A 656 -24.11 30.06 -16.81
N THR A 657 -24.43 29.88 -15.53
CA THR A 657 -23.58 30.27 -14.39
C THR A 657 -22.95 29.03 -13.76
N PRO A 658 -21.67 29.07 -13.32
CA PRO A 658 -21.07 27.98 -12.57
C PRO A 658 -21.80 27.70 -11.26
N TRP A 659 -21.80 26.43 -10.85
CA TRP A 659 -22.25 26.02 -9.52
C TRP A 659 -21.24 26.49 -8.46
N ALA A 660 -21.75 26.92 -7.31
CA ALA A 660 -20.95 27.20 -6.13
C ALA A 660 -21.23 26.10 -5.10
N LEU A 661 -20.17 25.40 -4.71
CA LEU A 661 -20.18 24.34 -3.71
C LEU A 661 -19.46 24.83 -2.46
N ASP A 662 -20.14 24.74 -1.33
CA ASP A 662 -19.58 25.06 -0.03
C ASP A 662 -19.28 23.75 0.70
N VAL A 663 -17.99 23.50 0.94
CA VAL A 663 -17.51 22.33 1.69
C VAL A 663 -17.24 22.76 3.12
N LEU A 664 -17.95 22.14 4.07
CA LEU A 664 -17.80 22.40 5.49
C LEU A 664 -16.70 21.51 6.09
N VAL A 665 -15.88 22.08 6.96
CA VAL A 665 -14.84 21.36 7.71
C VAL A 665 -14.99 21.62 9.21
N ASP A 666 -14.93 20.55 10.01
CA ASP A 666 -15.16 20.57 11.47
C ASP A 666 -13.87 20.72 12.29
N GLU A 667 -12.73 20.24 11.77
CA GLU A 667 -11.45 20.24 12.48
C GLU A 667 -10.46 21.26 11.90
N VAL A 668 -10.00 22.16 12.77
CA VAL A 668 -8.83 23.00 12.60
C VAL A 668 -7.65 22.19 13.16
N HIS A 669 -6.89 21.50 12.30
CA HIS A 669 -5.65 20.82 12.72
C HIS A 669 -4.43 21.73 12.60
#